data_AF-A0A9P5QSD9-F1
#
_entry.id   AF-A0A9P5QSD9-F1
#
_cell.length_a   1.000
_cell.length_b   1.000
_cell.length_c   1.000
_cell.angle_alpha   90.00
_cell.angle_beta   90.00
_cell.angle_gamma   90.00
#
_symmetry.space_group_name_H-M   'P 1'
#
loop_
_entity.id
_entity.type
_entity.pdbx_description
1 polymer ?
#
loop_
_entity_poly.entity_id
_entity_poly.type
_entity_poly.pdbx_seq_one_letter_code
_entity_poly.pdbx_strand_id
1 'polypeptide(L)'
;MAFEDVQIAKPAPETYKALEADLCDHSGKTPLHERFRALFTLKALADDASVDIIGRAFADESALLKHELAYVLGQMKNPHAHTVLKQVLGTMDEDPMVRHEAAEALGAIGSLESIPILEEYLKDESSVVSQTCELAIEKIKYDYRKEKEVLPESSYSSIDPAPPTADEDSTEHLREIYLNQKLPLFERYRAMFALRNQCTTESVLALADGFDDPSALFRHEIAYVFGQMQHPAAVPSLVKVLSKLDEANMVRHEAAEALGSIATPECYPVLEKFRDDKERVVRESCIVALDMYEYENSGQLQYADGLSNMHTKNVNKQSSGRFTRLARLVPLALVAATAVIPQAFAQVDNGWFNLTVIHTNDVHSRLDPANNLGIACTAADIAQGNCYGGAARHKTLVQQLRSGKQNSLLLDGGDEFQGTLYYNYYKGNVTAEAMNDIGYDLSTIGNHEWDDGPSNAARFWAQLKMPVVCANIDFTKNPDLAKLVKPYHIFEDMGVAIIGYITPFTGDISNSGPTVSFTDPIVAVQKYIDELQGKGIKRILALSHNGYAPDMELAAKTRGLDLIVGGHSHSYLGDPKNPLYQGPYPTVIKNLDGENTLIVQAYCWGRFIGNLDVSFNPEGKIVSWNGGPVQVENSIPADPALLQKVDGWRSKFEEWARTVLGQASESFELTGCRTRDCTVGNLISDATLKYVRESKPLTTTPATKGGNKKPKDPKKPWADVVIINTGGIRAGIPKGNVTVETAITILPFGGVVLQTPMKGQELLTSLEAVSAGRRKDNGKTVTSFIQVSGMRFVYDPSRNATGKTLIKAEIQDKKMKWRKISPEKTYSVVTTDFLLNGGDNIFLKQNRTGTIQYMKHDEVLMDFVKKAKVISPYLDGRIRNAATPALVARSDEQEDDRSWVPEHLKRIFPLSNEQLLEEYRRVQG
;
A
#
# COMPACT_ATOMS: atom_id res chain seq x y z
N MET A 1 -33.96 -0.91 -5.54
CA MET A 1 -34.90 -0.01 -4.85
C MET A 1 -34.13 1.24 -4.47
N ALA A 2 -34.77 2.40 -4.60
CA ALA A 2 -34.18 3.73 -4.75
C ALA A 2 -33.11 4.07 -3.70
N PHE A 3 -31.99 4.61 -4.18
CA PHE A 3 -31.01 5.33 -3.38
C PHE A 3 -31.63 6.69 -3.01
N GLU A 4 -31.72 7.01 -1.72
CA GLU A 4 -31.99 8.37 -1.26
C GLU A 4 -30.67 9.14 -1.19
N ASP A 5 -30.70 10.38 -1.69
CA ASP A 5 -29.59 11.32 -1.86
C ASP A 5 -28.89 11.69 -0.55
N VAL A 6 -27.58 11.41 -0.45
CA VAL A 6 -26.70 11.97 0.60
C VAL A 6 -26.24 13.35 0.12
N GLN A 7 -26.78 14.43 0.70
CA GLN A 7 -26.35 15.79 0.39
C GLN A 7 -24.92 16.07 0.91
N ILE A 8 -24.02 16.37 -0.01
CA ILE A 8 -22.70 16.98 0.26
C ILE A 8 -22.94 18.40 0.81
N ALA A 9 -22.32 18.82 1.91
CA ALA A 9 -22.48 20.18 2.41
C ALA A 9 -21.92 21.15 1.39
N LYS A 10 -22.80 22.05 0.96
CA LYS A 10 -22.44 23.16 0.09
C LYS A 10 -21.40 24.05 0.82
N PRO A 11 -20.30 24.43 0.17
CA PRO A 11 -19.40 25.47 0.63
C PRO A 11 -20.13 26.71 1.14
N ALA A 12 -19.48 27.47 2.03
CA ALA A 12 -20.02 28.73 2.49
C ALA A 12 -20.36 29.64 1.29
N PRO A 13 -21.46 30.41 1.32
CA PRO A 13 -21.80 31.34 0.24
C PRO A 13 -20.67 32.30 -0.15
N GLU A 14 -19.80 32.64 0.80
CA GLU A 14 -18.60 33.45 0.61
C GLU A 14 -17.55 32.77 -0.26
N THR A 15 -17.41 31.45 -0.16
CA THR A 15 -16.52 30.65 -1.01
C THR A 15 -16.97 30.71 -2.46
N TYR A 16 -18.27 30.52 -2.69
CA TYR A 16 -18.86 30.66 -4.02
C TYR A 16 -18.68 32.07 -4.58
N LYS A 17 -18.88 33.12 -3.76
CA LYS A 17 -18.64 34.51 -4.18
C LYS A 17 -17.19 34.79 -4.53
N ALA A 18 -16.23 34.19 -3.83
CA ALA A 18 -14.80 34.37 -4.10
C ALA A 18 -14.38 33.63 -5.38
N LEU A 19 -14.79 32.36 -5.51
CA LEU A 19 -14.56 31.60 -6.74
C LEU A 19 -15.23 32.26 -7.95
N GLU A 20 -16.43 32.80 -7.77
CA GLU A 20 -17.10 33.61 -8.79
C GLU A 20 -16.34 34.91 -9.08
N ALA A 21 -15.85 35.62 -8.06
CA ALA A 21 -15.09 36.86 -8.26
C ALA A 21 -13.78 36.61 -9.01
N ASP A 22 -13.08 35.52 -8.72
CA ASP A 22 -11.84 35.15 -9.42
C ASP A 22 -12.14 34.64 -10.83
N LEU A 23 -13.09 33.69 -10.98
CA LEU A 23 -13.43 33.11 -12.28
C LEU A 23 -14.04 34.14 -13.24
N CYS A 24 -14.93 35.01 -12.75
CA CYS A 24 -15.62 36.03 -13.53
C CYS A 24 -14.90 37.39 -13.53
N ASP A 25 -13.60 37.45 -13.21
CA ASP A 25 -12.85 38.71 -13.29
C ASP A 25 -12.56 39.11 -14.74
N HIS A 26 -13.37 40.03 -15.26
CA HIS A 26 -13.18 40.64 -16.58
C HIS A 26 -12.23 41.86 -16.55
N SER A 27 -11.75 42.28 -15.37
CA SER A 27 -10.85 43.45 -15.26
C SER A 27 -9.40 43.16 -15.64
N GLY A 28 -9.06 41.88 -15.83
CA GLY A 28 -7.72 41.41 -16.16
C GLY A 28 -6.74 41.47 -14.98
N LYS A 29 -7.24 41.60 -13.74
CA LYS A 29 -6.42 41.65 -12.53
C LYS A 29 -6.05 40.26 -12.02
N THR A 30 -6.96 39.30 -12.16
CA THR A 30 -6.73 37.89 -11.85
C THR A 30 -6.09 37.21 -13.07
N PRO A 31 -4.85 36.70 -12.96
CA PRO A 31 -4.20 35.98 -14.05
C PRO A 31 -5.00 34.76 -14.51
N LEU A 32 -4.93 34.44 -15.80
CA LEU A 32 -5.75 33.38 -16.39
C LEU A 32 -5.55 32.00 -15.71
N HIS A 33 -4.32 31.65 -15.32
CA HIS A 33 -4.07 30.40 -14.60
C HIS A 33 -4.75 30.36 -13.22
N GLU A 34 -4.86 31.49 -12.51
CA GLU A 34 -5.61 31.56 -11.24
C GLU A 34 -7.13 31.38 -11.48
N ARG A 35 -7.66 31.92 -12.59
CA ARG A 35 -9.06 31.71 -13.00
C ARG A 35 -9.33 30.24 -13.31
N PHE A 36 -8.39 29.56 -13.98
CA PHE A 36 -8.45 28.11 -14.22
C PHE A 36 -8.45 27.32 -12.91
N ARG A 37 -7.64 27.70 -11.92
CA ARG A 37 -7.67 27.06 -10.58
C ARG A 37 -9.02 27.25 -9.88
N ALA A 38 -9.65 28.42 -10.00
CA ALA A 38 -11.00 28.64 -9.49
C ALA A 38 -12.04 27.75 -10.20
N LEU A 39 -11.95 27.64 -11.53
CA LEU A 39 -12.78 26.75 -12.33
C LEU A 39 -12.64 25.27 -11.91
N PHE A 40 -11.42 24.76 -11.76
CA PHE A 40 -11.20 23.39 -11.32
C PHE A 40 -11.62 23.14 -9.86
N THR A 41 -11.59 24.18 -9.03
CA THR A 41 -12.18 24.10 -7.69
C THR A 41 -13.70 23.94 -7.78
N LEU A 42 -14.39 24.69 -8.65
CA LEU A 42 -15.84 24.55 -8.89
C LEU A 42 -16.21 23.19 -9.51
N LYS A 43 -15.38 22.65 -10.41
CA LYS A 43 -15.50 21.28 -10.93
C LYS A 43 -15.58 20.26 -9.79
N ALA A 44 -14.68 20.38 -8.82
CA ALA A 44 -14.59 19.45 -7.70
C ALA A 44 -15.80 19.52 -6.74
N LEU A 45 -16.48 20.67 -6.69
CA LEU A 45 -17.71 20.85 -5.90
C LEU A 45 -18.93 20.20 -6.58
N ALA A 46 -18.98 20.22 -7.92
CA ALA A 46 -19.94 19.49 -8.75
C ALA A 46 -21.45 19.78 -8.51
N ASP A 47 -21.80 20.87 -7.81
CA ASP A 47 -23.19 21.20 -7.45
C ASP A 47 -23.81 22.32 -8.31
N ASP A 48 -25.13 22.51 -8.20
CA ASP A 48 -25.87 23.46 -9.05
C ASP A 48 -25.38 24.91 -8.92
N ALA A 49 -24.93 25.31 -7.72
CA ALA A 49 -24.36 26.64 -7.50
C ALA A 49 -23.04 26.82 -8.27
N SER A 50 -22.21 25.76 -8.32
CA SER A 50 -21.00 25.73 -9.12
C SER A 50 -21.31 25.84 -10.61
N VAL A 51 -22.29 25.08 -11.09
CA VAL A 51 -22.78 25.16 -12.48
C VAL A 51 -23.27 26.57 -12.82
N ASP A 52 -24.03 27.21 -11.93
CA ASP A 52 -24.52 28.57 -12.13
C ASP A 52 -23.39 29.61 -12.25
N ILE A 53 -22.33 29.47 -11.45
CA ILE A 53 -21.16 30.36 -11.49
C ILE A 53 -20.38 30.16 -12.78
N ILE A 54 -20.09 28.91 -13.13
CA ILE A 54 -19.43 28.55 -14.38
C ILE A 54 -20.25 29.07 -15.57
N GLY A 55 -21.59 28.96 -15.49
CA GLY A 55 -22.51 29.48 -16.48
C GLY A 55 -22.43 30.99 -16.67
N ARG A 56 -22.22 31.77 -15.60
CA ARG A 56 -22.01 33.23 -15.69
C ARG A 56 -20.66 33.60 -16.29
N ALA A 57 -19.63 32.77 -16.11
CA ALA A 57 -18.29 33.02 -16.64
C ALA A 57 -18.22 32.93 -18.18
N PHE A 58 -19.24 32.39 -18.86
CA PHE A 58 -19.35 32.43 -20.32
C PHE A 58 -19.49 33.85 -20.91
N ALA A 59 -19.68 34.88 -20.08
CA ALA A 59 -19.59 36.27 -20.50
C ALA A 59 -18.16 36.74 -20.85
N ASP A 60 -17.14 35.90 -20.65
CA ASP A 60 -15.75 36.26 -20.95
C ASP A 60 -15.42 36.26 -22.46
N GLU A 61 -14.44 37.07 -22.84
CA GLU A 61 -13.97 37.19 -24.23
C GLU A 61 -12.92 36.13 -24.60
N SER A 62 -12.36 35.40 -23.63
CA SER A 62 -11.39 34.32 -23.88
C SER A 62 -12.12 33.05 -24.36
N ALA A 63 -11.92 32.70 -25.63
CA ALA A 63 -12.37 31.43 -26.18
C ALA A 63 -11.75 30.24 -25.42
N LEU A 64 -10.51 30.35 -24.95
CA LEU A 64 -9.86 29.30 -24.15
C LEU A 64 -10.57 29.06 -22.83
N LEU A 65 -10.85 30.12 -22.08
CA LEU A 65 -11.56 29.99 -20.81
C LEU A 65 -12.94 29.39 -21.05
N LYS A 66 -13.71 29.91 -22.02
CA LYS A 66 -15.06 29.43 -22.32
C LYS A 66 -15.11 27.97 -22.77
N HIS A 67 -14.11 27.53 -23.54
CA HIS A 67 -13.90 26.13 -23.86
C HIS A 67 -13.77 25.31 -22.56
N GLU A 68 -12.86 25.69 -21.67
CA GLU A 68 -12.65 24.97 -20.41
C GLU A 68 -13.89 24.98 -19.49
N LEU A 69 -14.68 26.06 -19.49
CA LEU A 69 -15.96 26.11 -18.77
C LEU A 69 -16.91 25.02 -19.27
N ALA A 70 -17.07 24.88 -20.59
CA ALA A 70 -17.94 23.87 -21.20
C ALA A 70 -17.43 22.45 -20.90
N TYR A 71 -16.12 22.21 -21.03
CA TYR A 71 -15.48 20.94 -20.70
C TYR A 71 -15.80 20.53 -19.26
N VAL A 72 -15.55 21.44 -18.31
CA VAL A 72 -15.80 21.21 -16.89
C VAL A 72 -17.27 20.89 -16.61
N LEU A 73 -18.22 21.60 -17.22
CA LEU A 73 -19.66 21.31 -17.06
C LEU A 73 -20.00 19.90 -17.55
N GLY A 74 -19.41 19.46 -18.67
CA GLY A 74 -19.58 18.09 -19.18
C GLY A 74 -19.05 17.05 -18.21
N GLN A 75 -17.84 17.26 -17.68
CA GLN A 75 -17.20 16.34 -16.73
C GLN A 75 -17.94 16.26 -15.38
N MET A 76 -18.67 17.30 -14.97
CA MET A 76 -19.50 17.28 -13.75
C MET A 76 -20.73 16.37 -13.89
N LYS A 77 -21.17 16.04 -15.11
CA LYS A 77 -22.41 15.30 -15.43
C LYS A 77 -23.67 15.85 -14.77
N ASN A 78 -23.67 17.11 -14.34
CA ASN A 78 -24.81 17.70 -13.65
C ASN A 78 -25.85 18.16 -14.70
N PRO A 79 -27.08 17.60 -14.72
CA PRO A 79 -28.11 18.00 -15.68
C PRO A 79 -28.51 19.47 -15.62
N HIS A 80 -28.24 20.16 -14.50
CA HIS A 80 -28.46 21.61 -14.37
C HIS A 80 -27.68 22.43 -15.42
N ALA A 81 -26.57 21.90 -15.92
CA ALA A 81 -25.76 22.53 -16.97
C ALA A 81 -26.42 22.52 -18.36
N HIS A 82 -27.48 21.72 -18.56
CA HIS A 82 -28.11 21.51 -19.87
C HIS A 82 -28.58 22.83 -20.52
N THR A 83 -29.14 23.74 -19.71
CA THR A 83 -29.66 25.03 -20.19
C THR A 83 -28.55 25.91 -20.74
N VAL A 84 -27.44 26.06 -20.01
CA VAL A 84 -26.33 26.92 -20.43
C VAL A 84 -25.58 26.31 -21.61
N LEU A 85 -25.35 25.00 -21.63
CA LEU A 85 -24.68 24.32 -22.74
C LEU A 85 -25.49 24.41 -24.04
N LYS A 86 -26.82 24.26 -23.96
CA LYS A 86 -27.72 24.50 -25.10
C LYS A 86 -27.59 25.93 -25.64
N GLN A 87 -27.56 26.91 -24.74
CA GLN A 87 -27.44 28.31 -25.13
C GLN A 87 -26.09 28.58 -25.83
N VAL A 88 -25.00 28.07 -25.27
CA VAL A 88 -23.64 28.23 -25.85
C VAL A 88 -23.57 27.59 -27.23
N LEU A 89 -24.02 26.34 -27.39
CA LEU A 89 -24.04 25.66 -28.68
C LEU A 89 -24.85 26.43 -29.74
N GLY A 90 -25.99 27.02 -29.35
CA GLY A 90 -26.87 27.77 -30.25
C GLY A 90 -26.49 29.24 -30.51
N THR A 91 -25.42 29.74 -29.88
CA THR A 91 -24.93 31.10 -30.09
C THR A 91 -24.02 31.12 -31.32
N MET A 92 -24.60 31.42 -32.50
CA MET A 92 -23.92 31.24 -33.79
C MET A 92 -22.71 32.17 -34.03
N ASP A 93 -22.60 33.26 -33.27
CA ASP A 93 -21.46 34.19 -33.27
C ASP A 93 -20.39 33.82 -32.23
N GLU A 94 -20.58 32.76 -31.44
CA GLU A 94 -19.58 32.22 -30.53
C GLU A 94 -18.49 31.44 -31.30
N ASP A 95 -17.28 31.40 -30.73
CA ASP A 95 -16.15 30.67 -31.30
C ASP A 95 -16.50 29.18 -31.49
N PRO A 96 -16.27 28.60 -32.68
CA PRO A 96 -16.55 27.18 -32.93
C PRO A 96 -15.88 26.21 -31.95
N MET A 97 -14.74 26.60 -31.36
CA MET A 97 -14.05 25.84 -30.31
C MET A 97 -14.92 25.69 -29.05
N VAL A 98 -15.52 26.80 -28.60
CA VAL A 98 -16.40 26.81 -27.44
C VAL A 98 -17.70 26.05 -27.73
N ARG A 99 -18.25 26.20 -28.94
CA ARG A 99 -19.49 25.54 -29.36
C ARG A 99 -19.32 24.02 -29.47
N HIS A 100 -18.18 23.51 -29.94
CA HIS A 100 -17.95 22.07 -29.96
C HIS A 100 -17.88 21.51 -28.55
N GLU A 101 -17.18 22.20 -27.65
CA GLU A 101 -17.02 21.72 -26.28
C GLU A 101 -18.36 21.69 -25.54
N ALA A 102 -19.26 22.64 -25.86
CA ALA A 102 -20.64 22.59 -25.39
C ALA A 102 -21.42 21.38 -25.94
N ALA A 103 -21.23 21.02 -27.22
CA ALA A 103 -21.84 19.82 -27.81
C ALA A 103 -21.28 18.53 -27.18
N GLU A 104 -19.97 18.46 -26.93
CA GLU A 104 -19.34 17.32 -26.26
C GLU A 104 -19.83 17.17 -24.82
N ALA A 105 -19.92 18.28 -24.07
CA ALA A 105 -20.43 18.30 -22.71
C ALA A 105 -21.88 17.80 -22.61
N LEU A 106 -22.73 18.14 -23.59
CA LEU A 106 -24.09 17.59 -23.71
C LEU A 106 -24.05 16.05 -23.90
N GLY A 107 -23.12 15.55 -24.73
CA GLY A 107 -22.86 14.12 -24.89
C GLY A 107 -22.37 13.44 -23.60
N ALA A 108 -21.47 14.09 -22.86
CA ALA A 108 -20.89 13.60 -21.61
C ALA A 108 -21.92 13.51 -20.47
N ILE A 109 -22.82 14.50 -20.35
CA ILE A 109 -23.97 14.44 -19.43
C ILE A 109 -24.84 13.22 -19.75
N GLY A 110 -25.01 12.91 -21.03
CA GLY A 110 -25.61 11.66 -21.47
C GLY A 110 -27.14 11.64 -21.35
N SER A 111 -27.81 12.78 -21.52
CA SER A 111 -29.28 12.85 -21.47
C SER A 111 -29.89 12.59 -22.85
N LEU A 112 -30.97 11.79 -22.92
CA LEU A 112 -31.75 11.64 -24.16
C LEU A 112 -32.37 12.96 -24.63
N GLU A 113 -32.56 13.93 -23.74
CA GLU A 113 -33.06 15.27 -24.08
C GLU A 113 -32.04 16.10 -24.85
N SER A 114 -30.75 15.71 -24.81
CA SER A 114 -29.69 16.38 -25.56
C SER A 114 -29.70 16.01 -27.04
N ILE A 115 -30.25 14.85 -27.41
CA ILE A 115 -30.25 14.37 -28.82
C ILE A 115 -30.95 15.37 -29.75
N PRO A 116 -32.20 15.82 -29.50
CA PRO A 116 -32.86 16.77 -30.40
C PRO A 116 -32.11 18.11 -30.52
N ILE A 117 -31.40 18.53 -29.47
CA ILE A 117 -30.59 19.76 -29.48
C ILE A 117 -29.38 19.57 -30.38
N LEU A 118 -28.65 18.46 -30.23
CA LEU A 118 -27.48 18.14 -31.03
C LEU A 118 -27.84 17.93 -32.51
N GLU A 119 -29.01 17.35 -32.80
CA GLU A 119 -29.51 17.14 -34.16
C GLU A 119 -29.71 18.44 -34.95
N GLU A 120 -30.04 19.55 -34.27
CA GLU A 120 -30.17 20.88 -34.90
C GLU A 120 -28.86 21.35 -35.56
N TYR A 121 -27.71 20.94 -35.02
CA TYR A 121 -26.38 21.40 -35.44
C TYR A 121 -25.56 20.34 -36.20
N LEU A 122 -26.17 19.23 -36.62
CA LEU A 122 -25.51 18.23 -37.48
C LEU A 122 -25.06 18.76 -38.85
N LYS A 123 -25.56 19.93 -39.26
CA LYS A 123 -25.20 20.62 -40.50
C LYS A 123 -24.62 22.02 -40.25
N ASP A 124 -24.03 22.22 -39.07
CA ASP A 124 -23.37 23.48 -38.74
C ASP A 124 -22.30 23.84 -39.79
N GLU A 125 -22.12 25.14 -40.04
CA GLU A 125 -21.10 25.62 -40.98
C GLU A 125 -19.69 25.25 -40.52
N SER A 126 -19.47 25.15 -39.20
CA SER A 126 -18.26 24.58 -38.64
C SER A 126 -18.30 23.06 -38.69
N SER A 127 -17.34 22.48 -39.42
CA SER A 127 -17.13 21.02 -39.44
C SER A 127 -16.81 20.45 -38.05
N VAL A 128 -16.17 21.24 -37.18
CA VAL A 128 -15.81 20.83 -35.81
C VAL A 128 -17.06 20.67 -34.96
N VAL A 129 -18.00 21.62 -35.04
CA VAL A 129 -19.26 21.58 -34.28
C VAL A 129 -20.15 20.44 -34.79
N SER A 130 -20.34 20.34 -36.12
CA SER A 130 -21.17 19.28 -36.70
C SER A 130 -20.63 17.87 -36.41
N GLN A 131 -19.32 17.65 -36.48
CA GLN A 131 -18.69 16.37 -36.12
C GLN A 131 -18.83 16.03 -34.63
N THR A 132 -18.74 17.04 -33.76
CA THR A 132 -18.89 16.83 -32.31
C THR A 132 -20.33 16.49 -31.95
N CYS A 133 -21.32 17.12 -32.60
CA CYS A 133 -22.72 16.75 -32.44
C CYS A 133 -22.99 15.31 -32.89
N GLU A 134 -22.39 14.87 -34.00
CA GLU A 134 -22.46 13.46 -34.44
C GLU A 134 -21.89 12.51 -33.37
N LEU A 135 -20.68 12.80 -32.85
CA LEU A 135 -20.05 12.00 -31.80
C LEU A 135 -20.88 11.94 -30.52
N ALA A 136 -21.37 13.09 -30.04
CA ALA A 136 -22.17 13.19 -28.82
C ALA A 136 -23.49 12.41 -28.94
N ILE A 137 -24.16 12.46 -30.09
CA ILE A 137 -25.36 11.67 -30.36
C ILE A 137 -25.04 10.17 -30.32
N GLU A 138 -23.97 9.73 -30.99
CA GLU A 138 -23.58 8.32 -30.99
C GLU A 138 -23.14 7.84 -29.61
N LYS A 139 -22.48 8.69 -28.81
CA LYS A 139 -22.15 8.41 -27.41
C LYS A 139 -23.39 8.18 -26.55
N ILE A 140 -24.39 9.07 -26.66
CA ILE A 140 -25.66 8.92 -25.94
C ILE A 140 -26.35 7.63 -26.37
N LYS A 141 -26.49 7.38 -27.69
CA LYS A 141 -27.10 6.13 -28.20
C LYS A 141 -26.38 4.89 -27.69
N TYR A 142 -25.04 4.94 -27.67
CA TYR A 142 -24.21 3.85 -27.14
C TYR A 142 -24.50 3.61 -25.66
N ASP A 143 -24.58 4.65 -24.83
CA ASP A 143 -24.81 4.51 -23.39
C ASP A 143 -26.18 3.90 -23.04
N TYR A 144 -27.19 4.15 -23.90
CA TYR A 144 -28.56 3.64 -23.74
C TYR A 144 -28.83 2.28 -24.41
N ARG A 145 -27.84 1.67 -25.06
CA ARG A 145 -28.03 0.35 -25.68
C ARG A 145 -28.23 -0.73 -24.62
N LYS A 146 -29.09 -1.72 -24.93
CA LYS A 146 -29.42 -2.81 -24.00
C LYS A 146 -28.27 -3.79 -23.76
N GLU A 147 -27.46 -4.02 -24.78
CA GLU A 147 -26.33 -4.96 -24.74
C GLU A 147 -25.05 -4.20 -24.43
N LYS A 148 -24.49 -4.39 -23.23
CA LYS A 148 -23.23 -3.75 -22.85
C LYS A 148 -22.06 -4.66 -23.19
N GLU A 149 -21.15 -4.18 -24.03
CA GLU A 149 -19.82 -4.78 -24.17
C GLU A 149 -19.06 -4.68 -22.84
N VAL A 150 -18.21 -5.68 -22.59
CA VAL A 150 -17.22 -5.61 -21.50
C VAL A 150 -16.07 -4.75 -21.99
N LEU A 151 -15.94 -3.56 -21.42
CA LEU A 151 -14.89 -2.61 -21.80
C LEU A 151 -13.67 -2.77 -20.89
N PRO A 152 -12.45 -2.52 -21.41
CA PRO A 152 -11.25 -2.45 -20.59
C PRO A 152 -11.34 -1.34 -19.55
N GLU A 153 -10.74 -1.57 -18.38
CA GLU A 153 -10.68 -0.56 -17.33
C GLU A 153 -9.68 0.54 -17.74
N SER A 154 -10.17 1.77 -17.85
CA SER A 154 -9.33 2.93 -18.17
C SER A 154 -8.58 3.40 -16.93
N SER A 155 -7.27 3.65 -17.06
CA SER A 155 -6.49 4.34 -16.00
C SER A 155 -6.76 5.85 -15.95
N TYR A 156 -7.60 6.36 -16.85
CA TYR A 156 -7.95 7.79 -16.98
C TYR A 156 -9.40 8.00 -16.50
N SER A 157 -9.63 9.04 -15.72
CA SER A 157 -10.93 9.35 -15.11
C SER A 157 -11.79 10.32 -15.93
N SER A 158 -11.35 10.73 -17.12
CA SER A 158 -12.13 11.57 -18.02
C SER A 158 -13.36 10.84 -18.54
N ILE A 159 -14.44 11.59 -18.79
CA ILE A 159 -15.56 11.09 -19.59
C ILE A 159 -15.17 11.28 -21.05
N ASP A 160 -14.92 10.17 -21.73
CA ASP A 160 -14.48 10.17 -23.11
C ASP A 160 -15.66 10.34 -24.10
N PRO A 161 -15.50 11.11 -25.20
CA PRO A 161 -16.49 11.23 -26.27
C PRO A 161 -16.85 9.90 -26.96
N ALA A 162 -16.00 8.88 -26.85
CA ALA A 162 -16.33 7.51 -27.23
C ALA A 162 -15.68 6.50 -26.26
N PRO A 163 -16.33 5.36 -25.97
CA PRO A 163 -15.72 4.28 -25.21
C PRO A 163 -14.59 3.60 -26.00
N PRO A 164 -13.57 2.99 -25.36
CA PRO A 164 -12.55 2.23 -26.09
C PRO A 164 -13.17 1.01 -26.81
N THR A 165 -12.47 0.45 -27.81
CA THR A 165 -12.73 -0.92 -28.28
C THR A 165 -12.31 -1.95 -27.21
N ALA A 166 -12.73 -3.22 -27.37
CA ALA A 166 -12.41 -4.27 -26.41
C ALA A 166 -10.89 -4.60 -26.40
N ASP A 167 -10.37 -5.08 -25.26
CA ASP A 167 -8.93 -5.21 -24.92
C ASP A 167 -8.16 -6.31 -25.67
N GLU A 168 -8.69 -6.83 -26.78
CA GLU A 168 -8.13 -7.97 -27.52
C GLU A 168 -7.38 -7.56 -28.80
N ASP A 169 -7.41 -6.27 -29.17
CA ASP A 169 -6.83 -5.78 -30.43
C ASP A 169 -5.37 -5.32 -30.29
N SER A 170 -4.51 -5.83 -31.17
CA SER A 170 -3.11 -5.38 -31.25
C SER A 170 -2.99 -3.90 -31.65
N THR A 171 -1.91 -3.21 -31.24
CA THR A 171 -1.63 -1.81 -31.61
C THR A 171 -1.70 -1.57 -33.12
N GLU A 172 -1.22 -2.51 -33.95
CA GLU A 172 -1.30 -2.36 -35.42
C GLU A 172 -2.74 -2.43 -35.92
N HIS A 173 -3.56 -3.33 -35.37
CA HIS A 173 -4.97 -3.43 -35.76
C HIS A 173 -5.76 -2.18 -35.35
N LEU A 174 -5.52 -1.68 -34.13
CA LEU A 174 -6.12 -0.42 -33.69
C LEU A 174 -5.66 0.75 -34.56
N ARG A 175 -4.39 0.79 -34.97
CA ARG A 175 -3.85 1.78 -35.91
C ARG A 175 -4.54 1.73 -37.27
N GLU A 176 -4.84 0.54 -37.80
CA GLU A 176 -5.60 0.36 -39.04
C GLU A 176 -7.01 0.95 -38.94
N ILE A 177 -7.74 0.72 -37.84
CA ILE A 177 -9.07 1.29 -37.59
C ILE A 177 -8.96 2.82 -37.46
N TYR A 178 -8.04 3.26 -36.62
CA TYR A 178 -7.79 4.66 -36.28
C TYR A 178 -7.50 5.55 -37.50
N LEU A 179 -6.69 5.07 -38.45
CA LEU A 179 -6.32 5.81 -39.67
C LEU A 179 -7.32 5.66 -40.84
N ASN A 180 -8.33 4.80 -40.73
CA ASN A 180 -9.23 4.49 -41.83
C ASN A 180 -10.32 5.55 -42.04
N GLN A 181 -10.10 6.45 -43.00
CA GLN A 181 -11.03 7.53 -43.39
C GLN A 181 -12.42 7.05 -43.90
N LYS A 182 -12.61 5.74 -44.13
CA LYS A 182 -13.91 5.18 -44.53
C LYS A 182 -14.78 4.78 -43.34
N LEU A 183 -14.23 4.74 -42.13
CA LEU A 183 -14.97 4.40 -40.92
C LEU A 183 -15.64 5.65 -40.32
N PRO A 184 -16.79 5.49 -39.64
CA PRO A 184 -17.41 6.56 -38.87
C PRO A 184 -16.44 7.13 -37.83
N LEU A 185 -16.56 8.43 -37.58
CA LEU A 185 -15.67 9.13 -36.63
C LEU A 185 -15.72 8.49 -35.23
N PHE A 186 -16.91 8.08 -34.79
CA PHE A 186 -17.10 7.38 -33.51
C PHE A 186 -16.21 6.15 -33.39
N GLU A 187 -16.22 5.24 -34.37
CA GLU A 187 -15.39 4.01 -34.33
C GLU A 187 -13.89 4.32 -34.32
N ARG A 188 -13.47 5.39 -34.99
CA ARG A 188 -12.07 5.84 -34.99
C ARG A 188 -11.66 6.41 -33.63
N TYR A 189 -12.55 7.12 -32.95
CA TYR A 189 -12.37 7.57 -31.56
C TYR A 189 -12.28 6.37 -30.60
N ARG A 190 -13.11 5.32 -30.79
CA ARG A 190 -13.00 4.10 -29.97
C ARG A 190 -11.61 3.46 -30.07
N ALA A 191 -11.04 3.39 -31.27
CA ALA A 191 -9.68 2.91 -31.48
C ALA A 191 -8.62 3.86 -30.89
N MET A 192 -8.83 5.18 -30.97
CA MET A 192 -7.97 6.19 -30.35
C MET A 192 -7.87 5.99 -28.82
N PHE A 193 -9.01 5.81 -28.14
CA PHE A 193 -9.03 5.59 -26.70
C PHE A 193 -8.51 4.20 -26.29
N ALA A 194 -8.65 3.18 -27.14
CA ALA A 194 -7.98 1.90 -26.93
C ALA A 194 -6.44 2.05 -27.02
N LEU A 195 -5.92 2.76 -28.02
CA LEU A 195 -4.48 3.08 -28.14
C LEU A 195 -3.96 3.91 -26.96
N ARG A 196 -4.75 4.88 -26.48
CA ARG A 196 -4.45 5.64 -25.26
C ARG A 196 -4.32 4.71 -24.06
N ASN A 197 -5.28 3.81 -23.87
CA ASN A 197 -5.33 2.91 -22.72
C ASN A 197 -4.15 1.94 -22.69
N GLN A 198 -3.60 1.55 -23.86
CA GLN A 198 -2.37 0.76 -23.96
C GLN A 198 -1.14 1.51 -23.40
N CYS A 199 -1.06 2.83 -23.60
CA CYS A 199 0.01 3.70 -23.10
C CYS A 199 1.46 3.19 -23.36
N THR A 200 1.69 2.55 -24.52
CA THR A 200 3.02 2.09 -24.95
C THR A 200 3.68 3.10 -25.89
N THR A 201 5.00 2.99 -26.11
CA THR A 201 5.67 3.84 -27.11
C THR A 201 5.12 3.58 -28.51
N GLU A 202 4.80 2.33 -28.84
CA GLU A 202 4.19 1.93 -30.10
C GLU A 202 2.80 2.56 -30.29
N SER A 203 1.98 2.62 -29.23
CA SER A 203 0.65 3.25 -29.32
C SER A 203 0.75 4.77 -29.46
N VAL A 204 1.72 5.42 -28.81
CA VAL A 204 2.01 6.85 -29.03
C VAL A 204 2.43 7.13 -30.47
N LEU A 205 3.30 6.30 -31.04
CA LEU A 205 3.72 6.46 -32.44
C LEU A 205 2.56 6.22 -33.41
N ALA A 206 1.71 5.23 -33.14
CA ALA A 206 0.50 4.97 -33.93
C ALA A 206 -0.49 6.15 -33.90
N LEU A 207 -0.73 6.73 -32.71
CA LEU A 207 -1.55 7.92 -32.53
C LEU A 207 -0.93 9.16 -33.22
N ALA A 208 0.40 9.28 -33.21
CA ALA A 208 1.07 10.42 -33.86
C ALA A 208 0.83 10.47 -35.38
N ASP A 209 0.59 9.34 -36.03
CA ASP A 209 0.26 9.27 -37.46
C ASP A 209 -1.09 9.93 -37.80
N GLY A 210 -1.97 10.12 -36.81
CA GLY A 210 -3.27 10.77 -37.01
C GLY A 210 -3.21 12.29 -37.11
N PHE A 211 -2.07 12.93 -36.85
CA PHE A 211 -1.93 14.39 -37.00
C PHE A 211 -1.99 14.88 -38.46
N ASP A 212 -2.04 13.98 -39.43
CA ASP A 212 -2.30 14.31 -40.84
C ASP A 212 -3.79 14.13 -41.24
N ASP A 213 -4.67 13.78 -40.30
CA ASP A 213 -6.12 13.64 -40.53
C ASP A 213 -6.75 14.96 -41.02
N PRO A 214 -7.73 14.95 -41.95
CA PRO A 214 -8.38 16.17 -42.40
C PRO A 214 -9.23 16.89 -41.33
N SER A 215 -9.77 16.17 -40.34
CA SER A 215 -10.59 16.72 -39.25
C SER A 215 -9.73 17.42 -38.20
N ALA A 216 -9.95 18.73 -38.02
CA ALA A 216 -9.31 19.47 -36.93
C ALA A 216 -9.76 18.96 -35.55
N LEU A 217 -11.01 18.52 -35.42
CA LEU A 217 -11.54 17.89 -34.20
C LEU A 217 -10.78 16.60 -33.86
N PHE A 218 -10.56 15.73 -34.86
CA PHE A 218 -9.80 14.49 -34.64
C PHE A 218 -8.36 14.79 -34.23
N ARG A 219 -7.70 15.76 -34.89
CA ARG A 219 -6.33 16.16 -34.54
C ARG A 219 -6.22 16.79 -33.15
N HIS A 220 -7.22 17.56 -32.75
CA HIS A 220 -7.35 18.11 -31.39
C HIS A 220 -7.40 16.98 -30.36
N GLU A 221 -8.27 15.99 -30.54
CA GLU A 221 -8.40 14.87 -29.60
C GLU A 221 -7.10 14.06 -29.45
N ILE A 222 -6.30 13.93 -30.51
CA ILE A 222 -4.99 13.28 -30.42
C ILE A 222 -4.05 14.03 -29.47
N ALA A 223 -4.02 15.37 -29.58
CA ALA A 223 -3.23 16.19 -28.69
C ALA A 223 -3.72 16.08 -27.24
N TYR A 224 -5.05 16.06 -27.03
CA TYR A 224 -5.66 15.83 -25.71
C TYR A 224 -5.23 14.49 -25.12
N VAL A 225 -5.38 13.41 -25.88
CA VAL A 225 -4.96 12.05 -25.52
C VAL A 225 -3.45 12.00 -25.19
N PHE A 226 -2.61 12.72 -25.92
CA PHE A 226 -1.18 12.82 -25.61
C PHE A 226 -0.91 13.54 -24.29
N GLY A 227 -1.68 14.59 -23.99
CA GLY A 227 -1.67 15.24 -22.68
C GLY A 227 -2.01 14.27 -21.56
N GLN A 228 -3.05 13.44 -21.74
CA GLN A 228 -3.44 12.42 -20.76
C GLN A 228 -2.36 11.35 -20.56
N MET A 229 -1.78 10.84 -21.65
CA MET A 229 -0.75 9.79 -21.61
C MET A 229 0.56 10.26 -20.94
N GLN A 230 0.84 11.57 -20.98
CA GLN A 230 2.08 12.20 -20.49
C GLN A 230 3.37 11.50 -20.96
N HIS A 231 3.32 10.82 -22.10
CA HIS A 231 4.41 9.96 -22.55
C HIS A 231 5.44 10.77 -23.37
N PRO A 232 6.75 10.77 -23.02
CA PRO A 232 7.75 11.61 -23.67
C PRO A 232 7.87 11.42 -25.20
N ALA A 233 7.55 10.24 -25.72
CA ALA A 233 7.55 9.98 -27.17
C ALA A 233 6.55 10.84 -27.97
N ALA A 234 5.56 11.46 -27.31
CA ALA A 234 4.59 12.37 -27.94
C ALA A 234 5.18 13.76 -28.24
N VAL A 235 6.22 14.17 -27.48
CA VAL A 235 6.78 15.54 -27.52
C VAL A 235 7.20 15.97 -28.93
N PRO A 236 7.91 15.17 -29.74
CA PRO A 236 8.29 15.60 -31.10
C PRO A 236 7.09 15.96 -31.98
N SER A 237 6.01 15.17 -31.90
CA SER A 237 4.79 15.41 -32.67
C SER A 237 4.04 16.64 -32.18
N LEU A 238 3.91 16.83 -30.86
CA LEU A 238 3.27 18.01 -30.27
C LEU A 238 4.03 19.30 -30.60
N VAL A 239 5.37 19.27 -30.55
CA VAL A 239 6.21 20.42 -30.94
C VAL A 239 6.03 20.75 -32.42
N LYS A 240 5.94 19.74 -33.30
CA LYS A 240 5.66 19.92 -34.73
C LYS A 240 4.29 20.57 -34.94
N VAL A 241 3.26 20.09 -34.24
CA VAL A 241 1.88 20.61 -34.31
C VAL A 241 1.82 22.06 -33.83
N LEU A 242 2.32 22.37 -32.63
CA LEU A 242 2.32 23.73 -32.10
C LEU A 242 3.12 24.72 -32.99
N SER A 243 4.19 24.23 -33.63
CA SER A 243 5.03 25.03 -34.53
C SER A 243 4.47 25.25 -35.93
N LYS A 244 3.40 24.55 -36.32
CA LYS A 244 2.79 24.64 -37.64
C LYS A 244 1.81 25.82 -37.67
N LEU A 245 2.26 26.97 -38.17
CA LEU A 245 1.51 28.24 -38.10
C LEU A 245 0.23 28.29 -38.96
N ASP A 246 0.06 27.33 -39.87
CA ASP A 246 -1.12 27.08 -40.70
C ASP A 246 -2.02 25.96 -40.14
N GLU A 247 -1.67 25.36 -39.00
CA GLU A 247 -2.53 24.43 -38.27
C GLU A 247 -3.69 25.16 -37.60
N ALA A 248 -4.82 24.46 -37.42
CA ALA A 248 -5.98 25.01 -36.74
C ALA A 248 -5.61 25.42 -35.30
N ASN A 249 -6.07 26.60 -34.89
CA ASN A 249 -5.81 27.15 -33.57
C ASN A 249 -6.28 26.21 -32.44
N MET A 250 -7.40 25.47 -32.62
CA MET A 250 -7.87 24.44 -31.69
C MET A 250 -6.81 23.34 -31.44
N VAL A 251 -6.20 22.84 -32.51
CA VAL A 251 -5.21 21.77 -32.42
C VAL A 251 -3.91 22.28 -31.80
N ARG A 252 -3.53 23.53 -32.11
CA ARG A 252 -2.31 24.15 -31.57
C ARG A 252 -2.42 24.45 -30.08
N HIS A 253 -3.59 24.87 -29.57
CA HIS A 253 -3.74 25.12 -28.13
C HIS A 253 -3.65 23.80 -27.35
N GLU A 254 -4.31 22.75 -27.84
CA GLU A 254 -4.31 21.45 -27.17
C GLU A 254 -2.90 20.85 -27.16
N ALA A 255 -2.13 21.06 -28.23
CA ALA A 255 -0.73 20.67 -28.26
C ALA A 255 0.14 21.45 -27.25
N ALA A 256 -0.17 22.73 -26.99
CA ALA A 256 0.53 23.51 -25.96
C ALA A 256 0.21 22.98 -24.56
N GLU A 257 -1.06 22.68 -24.27
CA GLU A 257 -1.48 22.15 -22.97
C GLU A 257 -0.90 20.76 -22.71
N ALA A 258 -0.92 19.88 -23.71
CA ALA A 258 -0.28 18.57 -23.64
C ALA A 258 1.23 18.66 -23.35
N LEU A 259 1.94 19.62 -23.95
CA LEU A 259 3.36 19.87 -23.66
C LEU A 259 3.58 20.37 -22.22
N GLY A 260 2.67 21.21 -21.71
CA GLY A 260 2.64 21.64 -20.32
C GLY A 260 2.50 20.46 -19.36
N SER A 261 1.55 19.57 -19.64
CA SER A 261 1.28 18.35 -18.86
C SER A 261 2.41 17.33 -18.91
N ILE A 262 3.10 17.16 -20.05
CA ILE A 262 4.26 16.23 -20.16
C ILE A 262 5.47 16.76 -19.39
N ALA A 263 5.64 18.08 -19.33
CA ALA A 263 6.62 18.78 -18.49
C ALA A 263 8.10 18.30 -18.62
N THR A 264 8.52 17.75 -19.76
CA THR A 264 9.93 17.38 -20.02
C THR A 264 10.78 18.62 -20.33
N PRO A 265 12.10 18.63 -20.09
CA PRO A 265 12.94 19.83 -20.26
C PRO A 265 12.85 20.46 -21.66
N GLU A 266 12.54 19.66 -22.67
CA GLU A 266 12.38 20.07 -24.06
C GLU A 266 11.07 20.85 -24.32
N CYS A 267 10.04 20.69 -23.47
CA CYS A 267 8.76 21.40 -23.60
C CYS A 267 8.89 22.91 -23.32
N TYR A 268 9.62 23.29 -22.26
CA TYR A 268 9.73 24.67 -21.80
C TYR A 268 10.14 25.67 -22.89
N PRO A 269 11.26 25.48 -23.64
CA PRO A 269 11.66 26.45 -24.65
C PRO A 269 10.65 26.59 -25.79
N VAL A 270 9.84 25.56 -26.05
CA VAL A 270 8.79 25.59 -27.07
C VAL A 270 7.60 26.40 -26.57
N LEU A 271 7.13 26.13 -25.35
CA LEU A 271 6.04 26.88 -24.73
C LEU A 271 6.39 28.36 -24.56
N GLU A 272 7.62 28.66 -24.11
CA GLU A 272 8.11 30.03 -23.97
C GLU A 272 8.15 30.75 -25.32
N LYS A 273 8.56 30.06 -26.39
CA LYS A 273 8.58 30.61 -27.76
C LYS A 273 7.19 31.03 -28.25
N PHE A 274 6.14 30.31 -27.86
CA PHE A 274 4.76 30.57 -28.30
C PHE A 274 3.90 31.30 -27.27
N ARG A 275 4.48 31.74 -26.15
CA ARG A 275 3.82 32.60 -25.13
C ARG A 275 3.21 33.88 -25.74
N ASP A 276 3.83 34.41 -26.80
CA ASP A 276 3.41 35.61 -27.52
C ASP A 276 2.91 35.34 -28.96
N ASP A 277 2.42 34.12 -29.26
CA ASP A 277 1.82 33.75 -30.55
C ASP A 277 0.79 34.77 -31.09
N LYS A 278 0.57 34.85 -32.40
CA LYS A 278 -0.46 35.74 -32.99
C LYS A 278 -1.88 35.34 -32.57
N GLU A 279 -2.13 34.04 -32.40
CA GLU A 279 -3.43 33.50 -32.03
C GLU A 279 -3.62 33.61 -30.52
N ARG A 280 -4.72 34.25 -30.10
CA ARG A 280 -4.97 34.50 -28.68
C ARG A 280 -5.07 33.21 -27.86
N VAL A 281 -5.82 32.22 -28.36
CA VAL A 281 -5.99 30.93 -27.71
C VAL A 281 -4.64 30.22 -27.50
N VAL A 282 -3.74 30.26 -28.48
CA VAL A 282 -2.42 29.62 -28.38
C VAL A 282 -1.52 30.32 -27.36
N ARG A 283 -1.54 31.67 -27.32
CA ARG A 283 -0.85 32.44 -26.27
C ARG A 283 -1.34 32.06 -24.89
N GLU A 284 -2.65 32.12 -24.71
CA GLU A 284 -3.30 31.85 -23.43
C GLU A 284 -3.00 30.42 -22.96
N SER A 285 -3.06 29.42 -23.85
CA SER A 285 -2.70 28.05 -23.52
C SER A 285 -1.21 27.89 -23.21
N CYS A 286 -0.30 28.58 -23.90
CA CYS A 286 1.12 28.56 -23.53
C CYS A 286 1.36 29.16 -22.14
N ILE A 287 0.62 30.20 -21.75
CA ILE A 287 0.71 30.78 -20.40
C ILE A 287 0.23 29.77 -19.34
N VAL A 288 -0.93 29.14 -19.56
CA VAL A 288 -1.46 28.12 -18.64
C VAL A 288 -0.56 26.88 -18.60
N ALA A 289 -0.05 26.43 -19.76
CA ALA A 289 0.86 25.31 -19.87
C ALA A 289 2.23 25.55 -19.20
N LEU A 290 2.70 26.80 -19.15
CA LEU A 290 3.92 27.16 -18.41
C LEU A 290 3.70 27.15 -16.89
N ASP A 291 2.53 27.60 -16.42
CA ASP A 291 2.15 27.44 -15.00
C ASP A 291 2.04 25.95 -14.63
N MET A 292 1.41 25.14 -15.50
CA MET A 292 1.34 23.68 -15.34
C MET A 292 2.73 23.03 -15.37
N TYR A 293 3.60 23.44 -16.31
CA TYR A 293 4.97 22.97 -16.38
C TYR A 293 5.73 23.25 -15.08
N GLU A 294 5.60 24.47 -14.56
CA GLU A 294 6.22 24.86 -13.30
C GLU A 294 5.66 24.04 -12.14
N TYR A 295 4.34 23.84 -12.08
CA TYR A 295 3.68 22.99 -11.10
C TYR A 295 4.23 21.56 -11.10
N GLU A 296 4.24 20.88 -12.25
CA GLU A 296 4.76 19.51 -12.42
C GLU A 296 6.25 19.39 -12.04
N ASN A 297 6.96 20.52 -12.00
CA ASN A 297 8.36 20.62 -11.61
C ASN A 297 8.61 21.20 -10.21
N SER A 298 7.58 21.65 -9.50
CA SER A 298 7.69 22.43 -8.26
C SER A 298 7.60 21.60 -6.98
N GLY A 299 7.23 20.32 -7.06
CA GLY A 299 6.99 19.47 -5.90
C GLY A 299 5.71 19.82 -5.12
N GLN A 300 4.88 20.73 -5.65
CA GLN A 300 3.55 21.03 -5.11
C GLN A 300 2.63 19.82 -5.27
N LEU A 301 1.79 19.56 -4.27
CA LEU A 301 0.92 18.37 -4.22
C LEU A 301 -0.38 18.54 -5.01
N GLN A 302 -0.84 19.78 -5.22
CA GLN A 302 -2.11 20.09 -5.88
C GLN A 302 -2.05 21.38 -6.68
N TYR A 303 -2.56 21.32 -7.90
CA TYR A 303 -2.59 22.44 -8.84
C TYR A 303 -3.73 23.42 -8.56
N ALA A 304 -4.91 22.90 -8.18
CA ALA A 304 -6.12 23.69 -7.92
C ALA A 304 -6.32 23.90 -6.41
N ASP A 305 -5.73 24.97 -5.89
CA ASP A 305 -5.65 25.27 -4.46
C ASP A 305 -6.43 26.56 -4.10
N GLY A 306 -7.41 27.01 -4.91
CA GLY A 306 -8.09 28.31 -4.74
C GLY A 306 -8.66 28.56 -3.32
N LEU A 307 -9.11 27.49 -2.65
CA LEU A 307 -9.60 27.54 -1.26
C LEU A 307 -8.50 27.87 -0.24
N SER A 308 -7.24 27.62 -0.58
CA SER A 308 -6.06 27.94 0.23
C SER A 308 -5.46 29.32 0.00
N ASN A 309 -5.62 29.89 -1.20
CA ASN A 309 -5.01 31.17 -1.57
C ASN A 309 -5.84 32.40 -1.18
N MET A 310 -7.10 32.22 -0.76
CA MET A 310 -7.93 33.27 -0.12
C MET A 310 -7.35 33.85 1.16
N HIS A 311 -6.38 33.14 1.69
CA HIS A 311 -5.85 33.25 3.02
C HIS A 311 -4.46 33.92 2.94
N THR A 312 -3.64 33.62 1.94
CA THR A 312 -2.24 34.11 1.83
C THR A 312 -2.05 35.52 1.26
N LYS A 313 -3.10 36.31 0.96
CA LYS A 313 -2.95 37.70 0.43
C LYS A 313 -2.27 38.71 1.38
N ASN A 314 -1.81 38.27 2.56
CA ASN A 314 -0.87 39.01 3.40
C ASN A 314 0.31 38.07 3.78
N VAL A 315 1.41 38.07 3.01
CA VAL A 315 2.83 37.97 3.46
C VAL A 315 3.76 37.78 2.24
N ASN A 316 4.89 38.47 2.27
CA ASN A 316 5.82 38.76 1.16
C ASN A 316 6.55 37.56 0.50
N LYS A 317 6.87 37.82 -0.77
CA LYS A 317 7.89 37.26 -1.69
C LYS A 317 9.22 36.80 -1.05
N GLN A 318 9.72 35.67 -1.58
CA GLN A 318 11.12 35.21 -1.82
C GLN A 318 11.56 33.93 -1.10
N SER A 319 11.83 32.87 -1.86
CA SER A 319 13.21 32.43 -2.17
C SER A 319 13.20 31.15 -3.05
N SER A 320 14.01 31.17 -4.10
CA SER A 320 14.20 30.07 -5.06
C SER A 320 15.41 29.22 -4.65
N GLY A 321 15.22 27.91 -4.53
CA GLY A 321 16.28 26.93 -4.28
C GLY A 321 16.16 25.74 -5.23
N ARG A 322 17.11 25.62 -6.16
CA ARG A 322 17.22 24.52 -7.13
C ARG A 322 17.52 23.19 -6.43
N PHE A 323 16.67 22.18 -6.62
CA PHE A 323 17.01 20.76 -6.38
C PHE A 323 16.54 19.89 -7.55
N THR A 324 17.41 18.98 -7.98
CA THR A 324 17.34 18.21 -9.24
C THR A 324 16.50 16.94 -9.14
N ARG A 325 15.81 16.63 -10.25
CA ARG A 325 14.80 15.59 -10.54
C ARG A 325 15.25 14.13 -10.37
N LEU A 326 14.28 13.27 -10.00
CA LEU A 326 14.07 11.95 -10.64
C LEU A 326 12.61 11.46 -10.55
N ALA A 327 12.03 11.30 -11.75
CA ALA A 327 10.86 10.57 -12.26
C ALA A 327 9.75 10.05 -11.30
N ARG A 328 8.53 10.58 -11.49
CA ARG A 328 7.25 9.91 -11.21
C ARG A 328 6.54 9.63 -12.54
N LEU A 329 6.02 8.41 -12.71
CA LEU A 329 5.12 8.02 -13.80
C LEU A 329 3.75 7.73 -13.16
N VAL A 330 2.80 8.66 -13.31
CA VAL A 330 1.36 8.44 -13.16
C VAL A 330 0.73 9.23 -14.31
N PRO A 331 -0.14 8.64 -15.17
CA PRO A 331 -0.78 9.39 -16.25
C PRO A 331 -1.87 10.28 -15.64
N LEU A 332 -1.85 11.59 -15.93
CA LEU A 332 -2.86 12.54 -15.48
C LEU A 332 -3.71 13.04 -16.65
N ALA A 333 -4.87 12.40 -16.85
CA ALA A 333 -6.07 13.11 -17.26
C ALA A 333 -6.63 13.81 -16.01
N LEU A 334 -6.29 15.09 -15.84
CA LEU A 334 -6.88 16.08 -14.92
C LEU A 334 -7.80 15.58 -13.78
N VAL A 335 -7.25 14.81 -12.83
CA VAL A 335 -7.85 14.58 -11.50
C VAL A 335 -7.32 15.64 -10.56
N ALA A 336 -8.13 16.68 -10.32
CA ALA A 336 -7.97 17.52 -9.14
C ALA A 336 -8.28 16.66 -7.90
N ALA A 337 -7.24 16.09 -7.30
CA ALA A 337 -7.29 15.69 -5.90
C ALA A 337 -7.55 16.97 -5.09
N THR A 338 -8.64 17.00 -4.33
CA THR A 338 -8.98 18.09 -3.42
C THR A 338 -8.13 18.04 -2.16
N ALA A 339 -7.45 19.14 -1.84
CA ALA A 339 -7.01 19.51 -0.51
C ALA A 339 -7.19 21.02 -0.37
N VAL A 340 -7.73 21.36 0.78
CA VAL A 340 -7.91 22.72 1.24
C VAL A 340 -6.77 23.00 2.20
N ILE A 341 -6.03 24.10 1.99
CA ILE A 341 -5.20 24.70 3.05
C ILE A 341 -6.11 25.71 3.80
N PRO A 342 -6.03 25.79 5.14
CA PRO A 342 -6.79 26.72 5.95
C PRO A 342 -6.05 28.04 6.13
N GLN A 343 -6.79 29.12 6.30
CA GLN A 343 -6.49 30.11 7.32
C GLN A 343 -7.76 30.57 8.02
N ALA A 344 -7.52 31.27 9.12
CA ALA A 344 -8.53 31.73 10.03
C ALA A 344 -9.34 32.91 9.44
N PHE A 345 -10.68 32.80 9.42
CA PHE A 345 -11.62 33.85 9.85
C PHE A 345 -13.00 33.23 10.16
N ALA A 346 -13.58 33.67 11.28
CA ALA A 346 -14.97 33.53 11.77
C ALA A 346 -15.78 32.29 11.35
N GLN A 347 -15.96 31.37 12.31
CA GLN A 347 -16.93 30.27 12.29
C GLN A 347 -18.33 30.72 11.80
N VAL A 348 -18.75 30.19 10.65
CA VAL A 348 -20.16 29.89 10.38
C VAL A 348 -20.28 28.38 10.37
N ASP A 349 -20.99 27.85 11.37
CA ASP A 349 -21.01 26.43 11.74
C ASP A 349 -22.04 25.66 10.89
N ASN A 350 -21.59 24.98 9.84
CA ASN A 350 -22.43 24.06 9.04
C ASN A 350 -22.61 22.68 9.73
N GLY A 351 -22.07 22.50 10.94
CA GLY A 351 -22.18 21.28 11.76
C GLY A 351 -21.36 20.08 11.29
N TRP A 352 -20.65 20.19 10.16
CA TRP A 352 -19.75 19.16 9.64
C TRP A 352 -18.39 19.22 10.33
N PHE A 353 -17.79 18.06 10.61
CA PHE A 353 -16.52 17.94 11.32
C PHE A 353 -15.51 17.16 10.50
N ASN A 354 -14.41 17.80 10.12
CA ASN A 354 -13.34 17.17 9.35
C ASN A 354 -12.22 16.71 10.29
N LEU A 355 -11.69 15.51 10.02
CA LEU A 355 -10.60 14.90 10.76
C LEU A 355 -9.58 14.30 9.79
N THR A 356 -8.31 14.64 9.96
CA THR A 356 -7.20 13.93 9.33
C THR A 356 -6.67 12.85 10.28
N VAL A 357 -6.75 11.60 9.86
CA VAL A 357 -6.20 10.45 10.58
C VAL A 357 -4.88 10.04 9.92
N ILE A 358 -3.79 10.34 10.62
CA ILE A 358 -2.43 9.93 10.26
C ILE A 358 -2.11 8.69 11.10
N HIS A 359 -1.55 7.64 10.51
CA HIS A 359 -1.30 6.43 11.28
C HIS A 359 -0.09 5.61 10.85
N THR A 360 0.45 4.86 11.81
CA THR A 360 1.44 3.81 11.61
C THR A 360 0.98 2.53 12.31
N ASN A 361 1.53 1.39 11.91
CA ASN A 361 1.38 0.12 12.60
C ASN A 361 2.62 -0.75 12.30
N ASP A 362 2.94 -1.67 13.20
CA ASP A 362 3.98 -2.69 13.00
C ASP A 362 5.36 -2.11 12.62
N VAL A 363 5.75 -1.00 13.25
CA VAL A 363 7.04 -0.34 13.00
C VAL A 363 8.21 -1.24 13.41
N HIS A 364 8.01 -2.14 14.38
CA HIS A 364 8.98 -3.16 14.78
C HIS A 364 10.39 -2.61 15.02
N SER A 365 10.50 -1.50 15.77
CA SER A 365 11.78 -0.93 16.17
C SER A 365 12.69 -0.49 14.99
N ARG A 366 12.13 -0.21 13.80
CA ARG A 366 12.86 0.38 12.66
C ARG A 366 13.04 1.89 12.85
N LEU A 367 13.90 2.26 13.81
CA LEU A 367 14.28 3.65 14.03
C LEU A 367 15.18 4.18 12.90
N ASP A 368 15.99 3.30 12.32
CA ASP A 368 16.70 3.54 11.07
C ASP A 368 15.84 3.18 9.84
N PRO A 369 16.12 3.80 8.67
CA PRO A 369 15.55 3.36 7.41
C PRO A 369 15.91 1.90 7.09
N ALA A 370 14.94 1.18 6.52
CA ALA A 370 15.09 -0.20 6.08
C ALA A 370 14.89 -0.33 4.57
N ASN A 371 15.54 -1.33 3.97
CA ASN A 371 15.32 -1.67 2.57
C ASN A 371 14.11 -2.60 2.39
N ASN A 372 13.84 -3.04 1.15
CA ASN A 372 12.73 -3.92 0.82
C ASN A 372 12.71 -5.27 1.58
N LEU A 373 13.84 -5.68 2.17
CA LEU A 373 13.97 -6.92 2.93
C LEU A 373 13.73 -6.73 4.43
N GLY A 374 13.48 -5.50 4.88
CA GLY A 374 13.31 -5.17 6.30
C GLY A 374 14.62 -5.13 7.09
N ILE A 375 15.77 -5.02 6.41
CA ILE A 375 17.11 -4.87 6.99
C ILE A 375 17.57 -3.41 6.90
N ALA A 376 18.44 -2.98 7.81
CA ALA A 376 19.07 -1.67 7.79
C ALA A 376 19.73 -1.38 6.43
N CYS A 377 19.55 -0.14 5.96
CA CYS A 377 20.01 0.30 4.67
C CYS A 377 21.54 0.33 4.51
N THR A 378 22.02 -0.22 3.39
CA THR A 378 23.42 -0.05 2.96
C THR A 378 23.60 1.25 2.15
N ALA A 379 24.85 1.67 1.96
CA ALA A 379 25.15 2.80 1.07
C ALA A 379 24.65 2.59 -0.36
N ALA A 380 24.64 1.34 -0.84
CA ALA A 380 24.11 0.99 -2.16
C ALA A 380 22.59 1.14 -2.21
N ASP A 381 21.87 0.70 -1.17
CA ASP A 381 20.41 0.86 -1.09
C ASP A 381 20.02 2.34 -1.11
N ILE A 382 20.78 3.18 -0.38
CA ILE A 382 20.57 4.64 -0.36
C ILE A 382 20.77 5.23 -1.75
N ALA A 383 21.89 4.90 -2.41
CA ALA A 383 22.22 5.41 -3.75
C ALA A 383 21.19 4.99 -4.81
N GLN A 384 20.51 3.85 -4.62
CA GLN A 384 19.48 3.35 -5.52
C GLN A 384 18.06 3.80 -5.15
N GLY A 385 17.89 4.59 -4.08
CA GLY A 385 16.56 5.00 -3.61
C GLY A 385 15.72 3.87 -2.97
N ASN A 386 16.35 2.76 -2.60
CA ASN A 386 15.70 1.54 -2.10
C ASN A 386 15.61 1.51 -0.56
N CYS A 387 15.50 2.68 0.07
CA CYS A 387 15.47 2.84 1.52
C CYS A 387 14.26 3.63 1.97
N TYR A 388 13.58 3.10 2.99
CA TYR A 388 12.29 3.61 3.40
C TYR A 388 12.17 3.69 4.92
N GLY A 389 11.30 4.57 5.40
CA GLY A 389 11.02 4.73 6.83
C GLY A 389 12.13 5.45 7.59
N GLY A 390 12.28 5.09 8.86
CA GLY A 390 13.16 5.71 9.84
C GLY A 390 12.47 6.83 10.61
N ALA A 391 12.63 6.81 11.93
CA ALA A 391 11.91 7.68 12.86
C ALA A 391 12.12 9.18 12.57
N ALA A 392 13.34 9.57 12.17
CA ALA A 392 13.64 10.96 11.83
C ALA A 392 12.87 11.44 10.58
N ARG A 393 12.63 10.59 9.58
CA ARG A 393 11.81 10.94 8.41
C ARG A 393 10.33 10.90 8.73
N HIS A 394 9.90 9.98 9.59
CA HIS A 394 8.53 9.95 10.09
C HIS A 394 8.16 11.28 10.72
N LYS A 395 9.00 11.80 11.61
CA LYS A 395 8.76 13.09 12.26
C LYS A 395 8.55 14.21 11.23
N THR A 396 9.43 14.31 10.24
CA THR A 396 9.30 15.31 9.16
C THR A 396 8.00 15.13 8.37
N LEU A 397 7.70 13.90 7.93
CA LEU A 397 6.50 13.63 7.13
C LEU A 397 5.22 13.88 7.93
N VAL A 398 5.17 13.47 9.19
CA VAL A 398 4.04 13.74 10.09
C VAL A 398 3.83 15.25 10.23
N GLN A 399 4.90 16.02 10.43
CA GLN A 399 4.79 17.49 10.50
C GLN A 399 4.25 18.08 9.20
N GLN A 400 4.67 17.57 8.05
CA GLN A 400 4.15 17.97 6.74
C GLN A 400 2.66 17.63 6.59
N LEU A 401 2.25 16.41 6.96
CA LEU A 401 0.87 15.95 6.86
C LEU A 401 -0.08 16.68 7.82
N ARG A 402 0.42 17.08 9.00
CA ARG A 402 -0.33 17.91 9.96
C ARG A 402 -0.42 19.38 9.56
N SER A 403 0.48 19.86 8.71
CA SER A 403 0.55 21.27 8.34
C SER A 403 -0.74 21.72 7.67
N GLY A 404 -1.37 22.75 8.21
CA GLY A 404 -2.66 23.23 7.70
C GLY A 404 -3.84 22.30 7.99
N LYS A 405 -3.76 21.39 8.97
CA LYS A 405 -4.92 20.60 9.40
C LYS A 405 -5.39 21.06 10.78
N GLN A 406 -6.63 21.55 10.87
CA GLN A 406 -7.19 22.04 12.14
C GLN A 406 -7.38 20.90 13.15
N ASN A 407 -7.96 19.78 12.69
CA ASN A 407 -8.13 18.57 13.49
C ASN A 407 -7.35 17.45 12.81
N SER A 408 -6.26 17.03 13.43
CA SER A 408 -5.50 15.86 12.99
C SER A 408 -5.11 15.01 14.19
N LEU A 409 -5.08 13.69 13.98
CA LEU A 409 -4.63 12.73 14.98
C LEU A 409 -3.56 11.82 14.35
N LEU A 410 -2.41 11.70 15.00
CA LEU A 410 -1.41 10.68 14.71
C LEU A 410 -1.61 9.49 15.65
N LEU A 411 -1.97 8.36 15.07
CA LEU A 411 -2.35 7.14 15.76
C LEU A 411 -1.34 6.02 15.51
N ASP A 412 -1.04 5.23 16.55
CA ASP A 412 -0.20 4.05 16.43
C ASP A 412 -1.01 2.76 16.66
N GLY A 413 -1.03 1.90 15.65
CA GLY A 413 -1.70 0.60 15.62
C GLY A 413 -0.96 -0.51 16.37
N GLY A 414 0.09 -0.22 17.15
CA GLY A 414 0.83 -1.20 17.98
C GLY A 414 1.93 -1.96 17.22
N ASP A 415 2.65 -2.85 17.94
CA ASP A 415 3.85 -3.55 17.50
C ASP A 415 5.03 -2.62 17.15
N GLU A 416 5.31 -1.69 18.05
CA GLU A 416 6.52 -0.86 18.07
C GLU A 416 7.74 -1.65 18.58
N PHE A 417 7.48 -2.67 19.39
CA PHE A 417 8.49 -3.58 19.92
C PHE A 417 8.99 -4.59 18.90
N GLN A 418 10.13 -5.19 19.25
CA GLN A 418 10.78 -6.29 18.55
C GLN A 418 11.31 -5.92 17.16
N GLY A 419 12.33 -6.64 16.69
CA GLY A 419 12.67 -6.69 15.27
C GLY A 419 14.03 -6.11 14.88
N THR A 420 14.63 -5.19 15.65
CA THR A 420 16.00 -4.70 15.41
C THR A 420 16.82 -4.73 16.68
N LEU A 421 18.13 -4.45 16.55
CA LEU A 421 19.02 -4.28 17.68
C LEU A 421 18.64 -3.14 18.63
N TYR A 422 17.88 -2.14 18.18
CA TYR A 422 17.37 -1.11 19.08
C TYR A 422 16.50 -1.71 20.18
N TYR A 423 15.56 -2.59 19.84
CA TYR A 423 14.75 -3.28 20.84
C TYR A 423 15.60 -4.23 21.68
N ASN A 424 16.46 -5.05 21.07
CA ASN A 424 17.26 -6.04 21.79
C ASN A 424 18.17 -5.38 22.85
N TYR A 425 18.68 -4.18 22.56
CA TYR A 425 19.57 -3.43 23.45
C TYR A 425 18.80 -2.53 24.45
N TYR A 426 17.82 -1.76 24.00
CA TYR A 426 17.15 -0.73 24.81
C TYR A 426 15.80 -1.14 25.39
N LYS A 427 15.23 -2.26 24.93
CA LYS A 427 14.00 -2.85 25.47
C LYS A 427 12.80 -1.90 25.49
N GLY A 428 12.70 -1.04 24.45
CA GLY A 428 11.59 -0.10 24.24
C GLY A 428 11.84 1.34 24.71
N ASN A 429 12.89 1.63 25.48
CA ASN A 429 13.13 2.99 25.99
C ASN A 429 13.31 4.03 24.88
N VAL A 430 14.20 3.74 23.92
CA VAL A 430 14.46 4.64 22.79
C VAL A 430 13.29 4.69 21.81
N THR A 431 12.49 3.63 21.75
CA THR A 431 11.24 3.62 20.99
C THR A 431 10.24 4.62 21.58
N ALA A 432 10.04 4.60 22.91
CA ALA A 432 9.17 5.58 23.58
C ALA A 432 9.67 7.03 23.36
N GLU A 433 10.99 7.24 23.45
CA GLU A 433 11.58 8.56 23.19
C GLU A 433 11.34 9.02 21.75
N ALA A 434 11.52 8.13 20.76
CA ALA A 434 11.26 8.45 19.36
C ALA A 434 9.77 8.76 19.09
N MET A 435 8.84 7.96 19.62
CA MET A 435 7.40 8.21 19.47
C MET A 435 6.99 9.54 20.12
N ASN A 436 7.55 9.86 21.29
CA ASN A 436 7.34 11.14 21.95
C ASN A 436 7.86 12.33 21.14
N ASP A 437 9.00 12.17 20.45
CA ASP A 437 9.59 13.21 19.61
C ASP A 437 8.85 13.38 18.26
N ILE A 438 8.28 12.31 17.70
CA ILE A 438 7.42 12.34 16.51
C ILE A 438 6.08 13.01 16.84
N GLY A 439 5.58 12.81 18.06
CA GLY A 439 4.39 13.48 18.58
C GLY A 439 3.08 12.74 18.28
N TYR A 440 3.04 11.43 18.51
CA TYR A 440 1.80 10.64 18.48
C TYR A 440 0.78 11.12 19.51
N ASP A 441 -0.50 11.03 19.17
CA ASP A 441 -1.62 11.45 20.03
C ASP A 441 -2.24 10.28 20.79
N LEU A 442 -2.15 9.07 20.25
CA LEU A 442 -2.72 7.86 20.85
C LEU A 442 -2.02 6.62 20.28
N SER A 443 -1.84 5.59 21.12
CA SER A 443 -1.34 4.29 20.70
C SER A 443 -2.24 3.18 21.25
N THR A 444 -2.39 2.09 20.50
CA THR A 444 -2.94 0.82 21.01
C THR A 444 -1.81 -0.15 21.32
N ILE A 445 -2.16 -1.31 21.86
CA ILE A 445 -1.20 -2.34 22.25
C ILE A 445 -1.16 -3.41 21.17
N GLY A 446 0.04 -3.72 20.67
CA GLY A 446 0.29 -4.90 19.86
C GLY A 446 0.76 -6.10 20.67
N ASN A 447 0.89 -7.24 20.01
CA ASN A 447 1.32 -8.46 20.68
C ASN A 447 2.79 -8.39 21.13
N HIS A 448 3.66 -7.70 20.37
CA HIS A 448 5.09 -7.65 20.68
C HIS A 448 5.42 -6.74 21.86
N GLU A 449 4.53 -5.83 22.26
CA GLU A 449 4.68 -5.08 23.52
C GLU A 449 4.79 -6.00 24.76
N TRP A 450 4.35 -7.26 24.63
CA TRP A 450 4.40 -8.28 25.68
C TRP A 450 5.62 -9.21 25.62
N ASP A 451 6.53 -9.08 24.65
CA ASP A 451 7.61 -10.06 24.40
C ASP A 451 8.53 -10.26 25.63
N ASP A 452 8.85 -9.17 26.33
CA ASP A 452 9.64 -9.18 27.57
C ASP A 452 8.76 -9.07 28.84
N GLY A 453 7.45 -9.33 28.69
CA GLY A 453 6.47 -9.47 29.76
C GLY A 453 5.87 -8.18 30.34
N PRO A 454 4.87 -8.31 31.23
CA PRO A 454 4.07 -7.18 31.72
C PRO A 454 4.87 -6.05 32.37
N SER A 455 5.97 -6.37 33.04
CA SER A 455 6.82 -5.36 33.69
C SER A 455 7.55 -4.48 32.67
N ASN A 456 7.99 -5.04 31.54
CA ASN A 456 8.62 -4.25 30.49
C ASN A 456 7.58 -3.40 29.75
N ALA A 457 6.41 -3.99 29.45
CA ALA A 457 5.29 -3.27 28.85
C ALA A 457 4.88 -2.05 29.70
N ALA A 458 4.69 -2.25 31.01
CA ALA A 458 4.39 -1.17 31.96
C ALA A 458 5.44 -0.04 31.95
N ARG A 459 6.72 -0.42 31.92
CA ARG A 459 7.85 0.53 31.88
C ARG A 459 7.84 1.37 30.60
N PHE A 460 7.47 0.78 29.47
CA PHE A 460 7.35 1.50 28.20
C PHE A 460 6.16 2.45 28.19
N TRP A 461 4.95 1.97 28.55
CA TRP A 461 3.76 2.83 28.58
C TRP A 461 3.87 3.99 29.59
N ALA A 462 4.61 3.80 30.68
CA ALA A 462 4.88 4.89 31.63
C ALA A 462 5.81 5.99 31.08
N GLN A 463 6.55 5.74 30.00
CA GLN A 463 7.43 6.72 29.34
C GLN A 463 6.72 7.47 28.20
N LEU A 464 5.59 6.96 27.72
CA LEU A 464 4.81 7.55 26.65
C LEU A 464 4.11 8.82 27.13
N LYS A 465 4.20 9.90 26.33
CA LYS A 465 3.54 11.20 26.59
C LYS A 465 2.11 11.25 26.07
N MET A 466 1.68 10.19 25.40
CA MET A 466 0.34 10.00 24.86
C MET A 466 -0.37 8.84 25.58
N PRO A 467 -1.71 8.86 25.63
CA PRO A 467 -2.49 7.76 26.18
C PRO A 467 -2.30 6.45 25.39
N VAL A 468 -2.43 5.33 26.11
CA VAL A 468 -2.47 3.97 25.55
C VAL A 468 -3.85 3.37 25.77
N VAL A 469 -4.46 2.83 24.71
CA VAL A 469 -5.81 2.25 24.77
C VAL A 469 -5.84 0.78 24.37
N CYS A 470 -6.60 -0.03 25.11
CA CYS A 470 -6.97 -1.40 24.73
C CYS A 470 -8.13 -1.91 25.59
N ALA A 471 -9.26 -2.24 24.98
CA ALA A 471 -10.52 -2.56 25.63
C ALA A 471 -10.66 -4.04 26.02
N ASN A 472 -10.04 -4.95 25.28
CA ASN A 472 -10.24 -6.39 25.42
C ASN A 472 -9.11 -7.10 26.18
N ILE A 473 -8.50 -6.40 27.15
CA ILE A 473 -7.53 -6.96 28.09
C ILE A 473 -8.12 -6.97 29.49
N ASP A 474 -8.13 -8.15 30.12
CA ASP A 474 -8.49 -8.31 31.52
C ASP A 474 -7.25 -8.11 32.41
N PHE A 475 -7.24 -6.97 33.11
CA PHE A 475 -6.22 -6.61 34.10
C PHE A 475 -6.64 -6.90 35.55
N THR A 476 -7.70 -7.67 35.80
CA THR A 476 -8.20 -7.94 37.18
C THR A 476 -7.13 -8.52 38.11
N LYS A 477 -6.17 -9.27 37.56
CA LYS A 477 -5.03 -9.85 38.29
C LYS A 477 -3.77 -8.97 38.28
N ASN A 478 -3.82 -7.79 37.68
CA ASN A 478 -2.71 -6.83 37.60
C ASN A 478 -3.21 -5.36 37.64
N PRO A 479 -3.67 -4.87 38.81
CA PRO A 479 -4.30 -3.56 38.94
C PRO A 479 -3.36 -2.38 38.69
N ASP A 480 -2.05 -2.56 38.81
CA ASP A 480 -1.09 -1.49 38.48
C ASP A 480 -0.99 -1.28 36.97
N LEU A 481 -1.08 -2.35 36.19
CA LEU A 481 -1.11 -2.27 34.74
C LEU A 481 -2.41 -1.63 34.23
N ALA A 482 -3.53 -1.88 34.91
CA ALA A 482 -4.83 -1.27 34.62
C ALA A 482 -4.83 0.26 34.72
N LYS A 483 -3.86 0.87 35.41
CA LYS A 483 -3.74 2.33 35.53
C LYS A 483 -3.09 2.97 34.30
N LEU A 484 -2.32 2.19 33.53
CA LEU A 484 -1.56 2.67 32.37
C LEU A 484 -2.34 2.57 31.07
N VAL A 485 -3.33 1.68 31.02
CA VAL A 485 -4.09 1.35 29.80
C VAL A 485 -5.57 1.59 30.05
N LYS A 486 -6.20 2.38 29.18
CA LYS A 486 -7.65 2.63 29.22
C LYS A 486 -8.35 1.83 28.11
N PRO A 487 -9.65 1.53 28.21
CA PRO A 487 -10.35 0.89 27.10
C PRO A 487 -10.48 1.80 25.87
N TYR A 488 -10.64 3.11 26.10
CA TYR A 488 -10.78 4.13 25.07
C TYR A 488 -10.24 5.48 25.57
N HIS A 489 -10.08 6.42 24.64
CA HIS A 489 -9.77 7.81 24.91
C HIS A 489 -10.79 8.72 24.20
N ILE A 490 -11.19 9.81 24.84
CA ILE A 490 -12.09 10.81 24.25
C ILE A 490 -11.28 12.09 24.03
N PHE A 491 -11.20 12.52 22.79
CA PHE A 491 -10.72 13.85 22.41
C PHE A 491 -11.90 14.81 22.49
N GLU A 492 -12.13 15.37 23.68
CA GLU A 492 -13.32 16.18 24.01
C GLU A 492 -13.50 17.35 23.04
N ASP A 493 -12.41 18.06 22.71
CA ASP A 493 -12.43 19.22 21.79
C ASP A 493 -12.85 18.84 20.36
N MET A 494 -12.74 17.56 20.00
CA MET A 494 -13.12 17.01 18.69
C MET A 494 -14.47 16.26 18.74
N GLY A 495 -14.96 15.93 19.94
CA GLY A 495 -16.09 15.03 20.12
C GLY A 495 -15.84 13.64 19.50
N VAL A 496 -14.59 13.18 19.50
CA VAL A 496 -14.15 11.90 18.92
C VAL A 496 -13.70 10.97 20.04
N ALA A 497 -14.22 9.74 20.06
CA ALA A 497 -13.70 8.68 20.92
C ALA A 497 -13.00 7.60 20.11
N ILE A 498 -11.88 7.09 20.62
CA ILE A 498 -11.13 6.01 20.00
C ILE A 498 -11.01 4.84 20.98
N ILE A 499 -11.54 3.69 20.58
CA ILE A 499 -11.51 2.43 21.35
C ILE A 499 -10.30 1.61 20.89
N GLY A 500 -9.45 1.19 21.82
CA GLY A 500 -8.34 0.28 21.49
C GLY A 500 -8.78 -1.18 21.51
N TYR A 501 -8.20 -2.06 20.68
CA TYR A 501 -8.31 -3.51 20.88
C TYR A 501 -7.15 -4.27 20.22
N ILE A 502 -6.94 -5.51 20.67
CA ILE A 502 -5.84 -6.38 20.24
C ILE A 502 -6.37 -7.78 19.91
N THR A 503 -5.63 -8.56 19.12
CA THR A 503 -5.95 -9.98 18.88
C THR A 503 -6.10 -10.78 20.19
N PRO A 504 -7.15 -11.62 20.32
CA PRO A 504 -7.33 -12.49 21.49
C PRO A 504 -6.25 -13.57 21.59
N PHE A 505 -5.46 -13.77 20.53
CA PHE A 505 -4.40 -14.77 20.48
C PHE A 505 -3.06 -14.30 21.07
N THR A 506 -2.97 -13.07 21.59
CA THR A 506 -1.72 -12.49 22.12
C THR A 506 -1.02 -13.37 23.15
N GLY A 507 -1.78 -14.05 24.03
CA GLY A 507 -1.22 -14.99 25.00
C GLY A 507 -0.60 -16.27 24.40
N ASP A 508 -0.96 -16.62 23.16
CA ASP A 508 -0.42 -17.76 22.42
C ASP A 508 0.81 -17.36 21.55
N ILE A 509 1.03 -16.07 21.30
CA ILE A 509 2.07 -15.56 20.39
C ILE A 509 3.11 -14.62 21.04
N SER A 510 2.92 -14.23 22.30
CA SER A 510 3.87 -13.43 23.09
C SER A 510 3.87 -13.82 24.57
N ASN A 511 4.67 -13.14 25.40
CA ASN A 511 4.91 -13.49 26.81
C ASN A 511 4.13 -12.59 27.79
N SER A 512 2.81 -12.52 27.61
CA SER A 512 1.93 -11.70 28.46
C SER A 512 1.83 -12.22 29.92
N GLY A 513 2.27 -13.43 30.20
CA GLY A 513 2.27 -14.01 31.55
C GLY A 513 0.86 -14.35 32.08
N PRO A 514 0.75 -14.86 33.31
CA PRO A 514 -0.50 -15.41 33.84
C PRO A 514 -1.46 -14.37 34.44
N THR A 515 -1.04 -13.10 34.51
CA THR A 515 -1.77 -12.02 35.22
C THR A 515 -2.64 -11.18 34.31
N VAL A 516 -2.62 -11.43 33.00
CA VAL A 516 -3.47 -10.76 32.01
C VAL A 516 -4.07 -11.82 31.09
N SER A 517 -5.26 -11.54 30.55
CA SER A 517 -5.89 -12.38 29.53
C SER A 517 -6.61 -11.51 28.51
N PHE A 518 -6.75 -12.03 27.30
CA PHE A 518 -7.31 -11.32 26.16
C PHE A 518 -8.70 -11.88 25.86
N THR A 519 -9.70 -11.01 25.82
CA THR A 519 -11.10 -11.39 25.58
C THR A 519 -11.48 -11.17 24.12
N ASP A 520 -12.66 -11.65 23.73
CA ASP A 520 -13.21 -11.40 22.40
C ASP A 520 -13.30 -9.87 22.13
N PRO A 521 -12.62 -9.36 21.09
CA PRO A 521 -12.64 -7.94 20.77
C PRO A 521 -14.02 -7.45 20.33
N ILE A 522 -14.84 -8.27 19.68
CA ILE A 522 -16.18 -7.86 19.21
C ILE A 522 -17.07 -7.51 20.41
N VAL A 523 -17.08 -8.39 21.42
CA VAL A 523 -17.87 -8.19 22.65
C VAL A 523 -17.37 -6.97 23.43
N ALA A 524 -16.05 -6.82 23.56
CA ALA A 524 -15.46 -5.71 24.30
C ALA A 524 -15.68 -4.37 23.60
N VAL A 525 -15.47 -4.29 22.28
CA VAL A 525 -15.64 -3.06 21.50
C VAL A 525 -17.10 -2.62 21.50
N GLN A 526 -18.06 -3.52 21.23
CA GLN A 526 -19.48 -3.15 21.24
C GLN A 526 -19.92 -2.58 22.60
N LYS A 527 -19.49 -3.19 23.70
CA LYS A 527 -19.76 -2.68 25.06
C LYS A 527 -19.34 -1.22 25.22
N TYR A 528 -18.16 -0.85 24.73
CA TYR A 528 -17.65 0.51 24.86
C TYR A 528 -18.25 1.47 23.84
N ILE A 529 -18.66 1.01 22.67
CA ILE A 529 -19.50 1.79 21.75
C ILE A 529 -20.79 2.19 22.45
N ASP A 530 -21.50 1.24 23.06
CA ASP A 530 -22.77 1.48 23.76
C ASP A 530 -22.57 2.48 24.93
N GLU A 531 -21.48 2.34 25.69
CA GLU A 531 -21.14 3.27 26.77
C GLU A 531 -20.89 4.69 26.25
N LEU A 532 -20.14 4.83 25.16
CA LEU A 532 -19.78 6.13 24.57
C LEU A 532 -21.00 6.83 23.94
N GLN A 533 -21.85 6.07 23.25
CA GLN A 533 -23.13 6.58 22.74
C GLN A 533 -24.06 7.02 23.87
N GLY A 534 -24.09 6.27 24.98
CA GLY A 534 -24.82 6.65 26.20
C GLY A 534 -24.32 7.97 26.83
N LYS A 535 -23.07 8.38 26.55
CA LYS A 535 -22.49 9.69 26.93
C LYS A 535 -22.75 10.78 25.88
N GLY A 536 -23.44 10.47 24.80
CA GLY A 536 -23.71 11.40 23.70
C GLY A 536 -22.57 11.56 22.69
N ILE A 537 -21.52 10.72 22.76
CA ILE A 537 -20.46 10.71 21.76
C ILE A 537 -20.98 10.05 20.48
N LYS A 538 -20.85 10.76 19.37
CA LYS A 538 -21.36 10.32 18.06
C LYS A 538 -20.30 9.78 17.12
N ARG A 539 -19.05 10.27 17.21
CA ARG A 539 -17.92 9.88 16.34
C ARG A 539 -17.06 8.86 17.08
N ILE A 540 -17.16 7.59 16.71
CA ILE A 540 -16.50 6.51 17.42
C ILE A 540 -15.60 5.75 16.44
N LEU A 541 -14.31 5.80 16.72
CA LEU A 541 -13.25 5.16 15.97
C LEU A 541 -12.64 4.03 16.78
N ALA A 542 -11.83 3.23 16.11
CA ALA A 542 -11.09 2.13 16.69
C ALA A 542 -9.61 2.19 16.31
N LEU A 543 -8.75 1.79 17.26
CA LEU A 543 -7.32 1.57 17.06
C LEU A 543 -7.00 0.11 17.39
N SER A 544 -6.66 -0.65 16.35
CA SER A 544 -6.64 -2.11 16.37
C SER A 544 -5.24 -2.67 16.18
N HIS A 545 -4.96 -3.75 16.90
CA HIS A 545 -3.88 -4.69 16.60
C HIS A 545 -4.42 -6.13 16.51
N ASN A 546 -5.41 -6.34 15.64
CA ASN A 546 -6.13 -7.61 15.49
C ASN A 546 -5.87 -8.30 14.14
N GLY A 547 -5.47 -7.53 13.11
CA GLY A 547 -5.25 -8.01 11.75
C GLY A 547 -6.38 -7.64 10.80
N TYR A 548 -6.06 -7.43 9.53
CA TYR A 548 -6.98 -6.91 8.51
C TYR A 548 -8.25 -7.75 8.32
N ALA A 549 -8.14 -9.07 8.18
CA ALA A 549 -9.33 -9.93 8.05
C ALA A 549 -10.19 -9.98 9.33
N PRO A 550 -9.60 -10.16 10.53
CA PRO A 550 -10.34 -10.00 11.79
C PRO A 550 -10.97 -8.61 12.01
N ASP A 551 -10.34 -7.53 11.53
CA ASP A 551 -10.91 -6.17 11.57
C ASP A 551 -12.14 -6.04 10.68
N MET A 552 -12.12 -6.62 9.47
CA MET A 552 -13.31 -6.70 8.60
C MET A 552 -14.44 -7.50 9.26
N GLU A 553 -14.12 -8.60 9.93
CA GLU A 553 -15.10 -9.39 10.68
C GLU A 553 -15.72 -8.59 11.84
N LEU A 554 -14.89 -7.86 12.60
CA LEU A 554 -15.36 -7.02 13.70
C LEU A 554 -16.25 -5.89 13.19
N ALA A 555 -15.84 -5.18 12.13
CA ALA A 555 -16.65 -4.15 11.51
C ALA A 555 -18.04 -4.67 11.11
N ALA A 556 -18.09 -5.84 10.46
CA ALA A 556 -19.35 -6.47 10.03
C ALA A 556 -20.24 -6.95 11.19
N LYS A 557 -19.67 -7.20 12.37
CA LYS A 557 -20.36 -7.76 13.54
C LYS A 557 -20.63 -6.76 14.67
N THR A 558 -20.32 -5.49 14.46
CA THR A 558 -20.57 -4.41 15.42
C THR A 558 -21.57 -3.39 14.84
N ARG A 559 -21.95 -2.42 15.67
CA ARG A 559 -22.79 -1.26 15.32
C ARG A 559 -22.08 0.01 15.75
N GLY A 560 -22.31 1.13 15.08
CA GLY A 560 -21.91 2.45 15.56
C GLY A 560 -20.41 2.78 15.50
N LEU A 561 -19.59 1.98 14.81
CA LEU A 561 -18.17 2.25 14.57
C LEU A 561 -17.97 2.87 13.18
N ASP A 562 -17.28 4.00 13.11
CA ASP A 562 -17.11 4.75 11.85
C ASP A 562 -15.83 4.35 11.09
N LEU A 563 -14.71 4.17 11.81
CA LEU A 563 -13.39 3.88 11.23
C LEU A 563 -12.54 3.01 12.18
N ILE A 564 -11.86 2.02 11.61
CA ILE A 564 -10.83 1.19 12.24
C ILE A 564 -9.47 1.53 11.63
N VAL A 565 -8.51 1.91 12.47
CA VAL A 565 -7.09 2.00 12.14
C VAL A 565 -6.40 0.76 12.68
N GLY A 566 -5.93 -0.14 11.83
CA GLY A 566 -5.44 -1.46 12.22
C GLY A 566 -3.94 -1.69 12.12
N GLY A 567 -3.52 -2.88 12.56
CA GLY A 567 -2.16 -3.42 12.46
C GLY A 567 -2.14 -4.97 12.46
N HIS A 568 -1.03 -5.57 12.89
CA HIS A 568 -0.78 -7.01 13.07
C HIS A 568 -0.51 -7.82 11.79
N SER A 569 -1.35 -7.66 10.76
CA SER A 569 -1.27 -8.48 9.54
C SER A 569 -0.28 -7.95 8.49
N HIS A 570 0.32 -6.79 8.74
CA HIS A 570 1.23 -6.09 7.82
C HIS A 570 0.56 -5.80 6.47
N SER A 571 -0.74 -5.47 6.50
CA SER A 571 -1.50 -5.29 5.27
C SER A 571 -1.22 -3.92 4.65
N TYR A 572 -0.77 -3.92 3.40
CA TYR A 572 -0.75 -2.72 2.60
C TYR A 572 -2.11 -2.55 1.93
N LEU A 573 -2.83 -1.51 2.34
CA LEU A 573 -4.08 -1.09 1.72
C LEU A 573 -3.80 0.18 0.90
N GLY A 574 -4.12 0.20 -0.38
CA GLY A 574 -3.79 1.35 -1.23
C GLY A 574 -3.87 1.04 -2.72
N ASP A 575 -2.87 1.48 -3.48
CA ASP A 575 -2.81 1.29 -4.94
C ASP A 575 -2.78 -0.21 -5.33
N PRO A 576 -3.73 -0.70 -6.16
CA PRO A 576 -3.77 -2.08 -6.66
C PRO A 576 -2.55 -2.46 -7.52
N LYS A 577 -1.79 -1.50 -8.06
CA LYS A 577 -0.56 -1.74 -8.82
C LYS A 577 0.65 -2.03 -7.92
N ASN A 578 0.57 -1.70 -6.63
CA ASN A 578 1.66 -1.97 -5.71
C ASN A 578 1.77 -3.50 -5.46
N PRO A 579 2.97 -4.11 -5.58
CA PRO A 579 3.13 -5.55 -5.36
C PRO A 579 2.80 -6.01 -3.93
N LEU A 580 2.68 -5.09 -2.98
CA LEU A 580 2.26 -5.36 -1.60
C LEU A 580 0.72 -5.35 -1.42
N TYR A 581 -0.05 -5.00 -2.46
CA TYR A 581 -1.50 -4.83 -2.39
C TYR A 581 -2.25 -6.00 -1.76
N GLN A 582 -3.04 -5.68 -0.72
CA GLN A 582 -3.95 -6.63 -0.06
C GLN A 582 -5.41 -6.14 -0.04
N GLY A 583 -5.68 -4.88 -0.36
CA GLY A 583 -7.02 -4.32 -0.40
C GLY A 583 -7.04 -2.81 -0.61
N PRO A 584 -8.23 -2.23 -0.86
CA PRO A 584 -8.38 -0.79 -1.09
C PRO A 584 -8.16 0.03 0.19
N TYR A 585 -7.78 1.30 0.04
CA TYR A 585 -7.65 2.26 1.14
C TYR A 585 -8.69 3.38 1.00
N PRO A 586 -9.58 3.59 1.99
CA PRO A 586 -9.94 2.62 3.02
C PRO A 586 -10.70 1.43 2.41
N THR A 587 -10.68 0.31 3.12
CA THR A 587 -11.63 -0.79 2.87
C THR A 587 -12.94 -0.46 3.55
N VAL A 588 -14.06 -0.64 2.84
CA VAL A 588 -15.41 -0.28 3.32
C VAL A 588 -16.20 -1.54 3.63
N ILE A 589 -16.62 -1.69 4.88
CA ILE A 589 -17.43 -2.83 5.35
C ILE A 589 -18.79 -2.33 5.82
N LYS A 590 -19.85 -3.09 5.52
CA LYS A 590 -21.19 -2.85 6.05
C LYS A 590 -21.33 -3.48 7.43
N ASN A 591 -21.67 -2.66 8.42
CA ASN A 591 -21.90 -3.09 9.79
C ASN A 591 -23.31 -3.68 9.96
N LEU A 592 -23.68 -4.07 11.18
CA LEU A 592 -24.99 -4.69 11.45
C LEU A 592 -26.20 -3.75 11.22
N ASP A 593 -26.00 -2.44 11.13
CA ASP A 593 -27.01 -1.43 10.79
C ASP A 593 -27.07 -1.13 9.28
N GLY A 594 -26.18 -1.73 8.47
CA GLY A 594 -26.04 -1.40 7.05
C GLY A 594 -25.28 -0.09 6.78
N GLU A 595 -24.67 0.49 7.82
CA GLU A 595 -23.81 1.66 7.73
C GLU A 595 -22.39 1.25 7.32
N ASN A 596 -21.62 2.21 6.79
CA ASN A 596 -20.22 1.99 6.42
C ASN A 596 -19.31 2.10 7.65
N THR A 597 -18.42 1.13 7.83
CA THR A 597 -17.24 1.22 8.68
C THR A 597 -16.00 1.15 7.78
N LEU A 598 -15.14 2.16 7.87
CA LEU A 598 -13.90 2.25 7.11
C LEU A 598 -12.78 1.47 7.83
N ILE A 599 -11.85 0.89 7.08
CA ILE A 599 -10.70 0.17 7.63
C ILE A 599 -9.43 0.59 6.89
N VAL A 600 -8.39 0.96 7.65
CA VAL A 600 -7.09 1.35 7.12
C VAL A 600 -5.95 0.62 7.84
N GLN A 601 -4.87 0.33 7.10
CA GLN A 601 -3.57 -0.13 7.60
C GLN A 601 -2.46 0.45 6.70
N ALA A 602 -1.24 0.56 7.22
CA ALA A 602 -0.09 1.17 6.54
C ALA A 602 1.11 0.20 6.44
N TYR A 603 0.87 -1.05 6.03
CA TYR A 603 1.90 -2.08 5.88
C TYR A 603 2.65 -2.35 7.19
N CYS A 604 3.98 -2.24 7.22
CA CYS A 604 4.82 -2.38 8.40
C CYS A 604 6.17 -1.66 8.23
N TRP A 605 7.02 -1.74 9.26
CA TRP A 605 8.38 -1.19 9.33
C TRP A 605 8.46 0.34 9.24
N GLY A 606 7.33 1.03 9.35
CA GLY A 606 7.23 2.45 9.05
C GLY A 606 7.59 2.79 7.61
N ARG A 607 7.51 1.83 6.68
CA ARG A 607 7.75 2.08 5.25
C ARG A 607 6.73 3.05 4.68
N PHE A 608 5.51 3.01 5.19
CA PHE A 608 4.42 3.92 4.85
C PHE A 608 3.87 4.58 6.10
N ILE A 609 3.37 5.80 5.95
CA ILE A 609 2.50 6.47 6.92
C ILE A 609 1.13 6.59 6.28
N GLY A 610 0.11 6.01 6.91
CA GLY A 610 -1.26 6.17 6.47
C GLY A 610 -1.75 7.61 6.65
N ASN A 611 -2.46 8.13 5.66
CA ASN A 611 -3.08 9.45 5.73
C ASN A 611 -4.50 9.37 5.17
N LEU A 612 -5.51 9.59 6.01
CA LEU A 612 -6.92 9.57 5.63
C LEU A 612 -7.61 10.85 6.13
N ASP A 613 -8.11 11.65 5.20
CA ASP A 613 -9.04 12.74 5.50
C ASP A 613 -10.47 12.17 5.50
N VAL A 614 -11.24 12.43 6.56
CA VAL A 614 -12.66 12.05 6.67
C VAL A 614 -13.51 13.25 7.08
N SER A 615 -14.74 13.31 6.56
CA SER A 615 -15.74 14.31 6.95
C SER A 615 -16.93 13.65 7.62
N PHE A 616 -17.25 14.11 8.83
CA PHE A 616 -18.40 13.66 9.60
C PHE A 616 -19.57 14.65 9.48
N ASN A 617 -20.78 14.14 9.29
CA ASN A 617 -22.00 14.93 9.38
C ASN A 617 -22.37 15.26 10.86
N PRO A 618 -23.41 16.08 11.13
CA PRO A 618 -23.83 16.44 12.49
C PRO A 618 -24.31 15.24 13.35
N GLU A 619 -24.68 14.14 12.71
CA GLU A 619 -25.03 12.86 13.33
C GLU A 619 -23.79 12.04 13.72
N GLY A 620 -22.58 12.50 13.36
CA GLY A 620 -21.32 11.85 13.66
C GLY A 620 -20.97 10.69 12.73
N LYS A 621 -21.57 10.62 11.53
CA LYS A 621 -21.30 9.60 10.51
C LYS A 621 -20.37 10.13 9.43
N ILE A 622 -19.46 9.28 8.97
CA ILE A 622 -18.56 9.61 7.86
C ILE A 622 -19.36 9.63 6.55
N VAL A 623 -19.33 10.77 5.85
CA VAL A 623 -20.03 10.98 4.56
C VAL A 623 -19.07 11.13 3.39
N SER A 624 -17.80 11.44 3.63
CA SER A 624 -16.75 11.47 2.61
C SER A 624 -15.39 11.11 3.20
N TRP A 625 -14.52 10.55 2.36
CA TRP A 625 -13.15 10.23 2.71
C TRP A 625 -12.22 10.32 1.49
N ASN A 626 -10.98 10.71 1.71
CA ASN A 626 -9.93 10.72 0.70
C ASN A 626 -8.58 10.45 1.37
N GLY A 627 -7.68 9.74 0.70
CA GLY A 627 -6.34 9.50 1.21
C GLY A 627 -5.73 8.17 0.78
N GLY A 628 -4.55 7.88 1.35
CA GLY A 628 -3.76 6.71 1.02
C GLY A 628 -2.50 6.62 1.89
N PRO A 629 -1.83 5.47 1.92
CA PRO A 629 -0.52 5.36 2.54
C PRO A 629 0.52 6.16 1.76
N VAL A 630 1.26 7.02 2.44
CA VAL A 630 2.39 7.78 1.88
C VAL A 630 3.68 7.03 2.15
N GLN A 631 4.42 6.68 1.10
CA GLN A 631 5.70 5.99 1.23
C GLN A 631 6.76 6.94 1.80
N VAL A 632 7.47 6.48 2.82
CA VAL A 632 8.51 7.27 3.50
C VAL A 632 9.82 7.08 2.75
N GLU A 633 10.01 7.81 1.65
CA GLU A 633 11.17 7.68 0.77
C GLU A 633 12.41 8.44 1.28
N ASN A 634 13.57 8.14 0.68
CA ASN A 634 14.83 8.86 0.96
C ASN A 634 14.78 10.36 0.63
N SER A 635 13.88 10.78 -0.26
CA SER A 635 13.68 12.17 -0.65
C SER A 635 13.12 13.03 0.49
N ILE A 636 12.46 12.42 1.48
CA ILE A 636 11.97 13.10 2.67
C ILE A 636 13.16 13.39 3.59
N PRO A 637 13.42 14.67 3.94
CA PRO A 637 14.54 15.00 4.81
C PRO A 637 14.31 14.44 6.22
N ALA A 638 15.36 13.90 6.82
CA ALA A 638 15.33 13.46 8.20
C ALA A 638 15.33 14.67 9.15
N ASP A 639 14.49 14.66 10.18
CA ASP A 639 14.54 15.65 11.26
C ASP A 639 15.93 15.62 11.92
N PRO A 640 16.71 16.72 11.89
CA PRO A 640 18.11 16.69 12.33
C PRO A 640 18.27 16.32 13.81
N ALA A 641 17.34 16.75 14.67
CA ALA A 641 17.41 16.51 16.10
C ALA A 641 17.14 15.04 16.45
N LEU A 642 16.08 14.45 15.87
CA LEU A 642 15.76 13.04 16.07
C LEU A 642 16.80 12.14 15.39
N LEU A 643 17.32 12.52 14.22
CA LEU A 643 18.41 11.78 13.57
C LEU A 643 19.65 11.70 14.46
N GLN A 644 20.05 12.82 15.08
CA GLN A 644 21.19 12.84 16.01
C GLN A 644 20.99 11.89 17.20
N LYS A 645 19.75 11.77 17.72
CA LYS A 645 19.44 10.81 18.78
C LYS A 645 19.54 9.37 18.29
N VAL A 646 18.96 9.07 17.13
CA VAL A 646 19.03 7.74 16.50
C VAL A 646 20.47 7.32 16.28
N ASP A 647 21.32 8.21 15.75
CA ASP A 647 22.77 7.99 15.60
C ASP A 647 23.45 7.70 16.94
N GLY A 648 23.12 8.50 17.97
CA GLY A 648 23.63 8.31 19.32
C GLY A 648 23.25 6.95 19.93
N TRP A 649 22.02 6.50 19.71
CA TRP A 649 21.55 5.19 20.16
C TRP A 649 22.23 4.06 19.39
N ARG A 650 22.32 4.16 18.06
CA ARG A 650 22.98 3.19 17.19
C ARG A 650 24.44 2.96 17.57
N SER A 651 25.16 4.03 17.87
CA SER A 651 26.60 4.00 18.18
C SER A 651 26.97 3.01 19.31
N LYS A 652 26.02 2.63 20.17
CA LYS A 652 26.25 1.69 21.28
C LYS A 652 26.43 0.24 20.83
N PHE A 653 25.91 -0.13 19.66
CA PHE A 653 25.98 -1.50 19.17
C PHE A 653 26.54 -1.61 17.74
N GLU A 654 26.66 -0.49 17.01
CA GLU A 654 26.99 -0.47 15.58
C GLU A 654 28.31 -1.18 15.22
N GLU A 655 29.36 -1.03 16.03
CA GLU A 655 30.65 -1.68 15.81
C GLU A 655 30.51 -3.21 15.78
N TRP A 656 29.83 -3.76 16.78
CA TRP A 656 29.54 -5.19 16.87
C TRP A 656 28.56 -5.63 15.78
N ALA A 657 27.50 -4.85 15.57
CA ALA A 657 26.43 -5.11 14.60
C ALA A 657 26.96 -5.24 13.16
N ARG A 658 27.95 -4.43 12.78
CA ARG A 658 28.58 -4.43 11.45
C ARG A 658 29.60 -5.53 11.22
N THR A 659 29.89 -6.38 12.21
CA THR A 659 30.82 -7.49 12.06
C THR A 659 30.35 -8.44 10.95
N VAL A 660 31.13 -8.55 9.88
CA VAL A 660 30.85 -9.43 8.74
C VAL A 660 31.07 -10.88 9.14
N LEU A 661 30.04 -11.71 8.94
CA LEU A 661 30.05 -13.14 9.23
C LEU A 661 30.42 -13.96 8.00
N GLY A 662 29.94 -13.52 6.82
CA GLY A 662 30.13 -14.18 5.55
C GLY A 662 29.43 -13.40 4.44
N GLN A 663 29.12 -14.06 3.32
CA GLN A 663 28.48 -13.45 2.17
C GLN A 663 27.28 -14.26 1.67
N ALA A 664 26.27 -13.58 1.14
CA ALA A 664 25.16 -14.15 0.39
C ALA A 664 25.42 -14.00 -1.12
N SER A 665 25.26 -15.09 -1.86
CA SER A 665 25.45 -15.12 -3.32
C SER A 665 24.44 -14.24 -4.08
N GLU A 666 23.23 -14.14 -3.54
CA GLU A 666 22.08 -13.39 -4.05
C GLU A 666 21.21 -12.95 -2.86
N SER A 667 20.11 -12.23 -3.13
CA SER A 667 19.15 -11.86 -2.10
C SER A 667 18.21 -13.04 -1.79
N PHE A 668 17.93 -13.26 -0.50
CA PHE A 668 17.00 -14.30 -0.04
C PHE A 668 15.74 -13.65 0.54
N GLU A 669 14.64 -13.81 -0.19
CA GLU A 669 13.35 -13.17 0.06
C GLU A 669 12.47 -13.95 1.05
N LEU A 670 11.52 -13.25 1.69
CA LEU A 670 10.46 -13.84 2.51
C LEU A 670 9.25 -14.35 1.68
N THR A 671 9.24 -14.06 0.38
CA THR A 671 8.13 -14.36 -0.52
C THR A 671 7.81 -15.85 -0.51
N GLY A 672 6.55 -16.17 -0.24
CA GLY A 672 6.07 -17.55 -0.18
C GLY A 672 6.35 -18.29 1.13
N CYS A 673 7.14 -17.74 2.07
CA CYS A 673 7.44 -18.43 3.34
C CYS A 673 6.18 -18.85 4.12
N ARG A 674 5.05 -18.15 3.97
CA ARG A 674 3.79 -18.45 4.67
C ARG A 674 2.92 -19.52 4.00
N THR A 675 3.30 -20.03 2.83
CA THR A 675 2.48 -20.98 2.05
C THR A 675 3.30 -22.09 1.36
N ARG A 676 4.62 -21.97 1.28
CA ARG A 676 5.53 -22.93 0.65
C ARG A 676 6.93 -22.78 1.21
N ASP A 677 7.88 -23.55 0.70
CA ASP A 677 9.29 -23.33 1.01
C ASP A 677 9.77 -22.00 0.43
N CYS A 678 10.66 -21.34 1.17
CA CYS A 678 11.30 -20.08 0.77
C CYS A 678 12.80 -20.15 1.04
N THR A 679 13.60 -19.32 0.37
CA THR A 679 15.08 -19.43 0.41
C THR A 679 15.64 -19.16 1.81
N VAL A 680 15.15 -18.13 2.51
CA VAL A 680 15.56 -17.84 3.90
C VAL A 680 15.09 -18.93 4.87
N GLY A 681 13.87 -19.47 4.67
CA GLY A 681 13.33 -20.57 5.46
C GLY A 681 14.14 -21.86 5.33
N ASN A 682 14.51 -22.22 4.10
CA ASN A 682 15.38 -23.35 3.80
C ASN A 682 16.76 -23.16 4.42
N LEU A 683 17.36 -21.98 4.27
CA LEU A 683 18.66 -21.66 4.89
C LEU A 683 18.63 -21.88 6.41
N ILE A 684 17.67 -21.28 7.11
CA ILE A 684 17.61 -21.32 8.57
C ILE A 684 17.35 -22.74 9.06
N SER A 685 16.39 -23.44 8.43
CA SER A 685 16.07 -24.81 8.82
C SER A 685 17.23 -25.78 8.54
N ASP A 686 17.95 -25.63 7.43
CA ASP A 686 19.13 -26.44 7.08
C ASP A 686 20.33 -26.12 7.99
N ALA A 687 20.57 -24.84 8.27
CA ALA A 687 21.60 -24.39 9.22
C ALA A 687 21.37 -25.00 10.61
N THR A 688 20.12 -24.97 11.08
CA THR A 688 19.71 -25.56 12.35
C THR A 688 19.87 -27.08 12.37
N LEU A 689 19.45 -27.77 11.30
CA LEU A 689 19.58 -29.23 11.22
C LEU A 689 21.06 -29.65 11.23
N LYS A 690 21.89 -28.96 10.44
CA LYS A 690 23.33 -29.20 10.37
C LYS A 690 23.99 -28.96 11.72
N TYR A 691 23.73 -27.80 12.34
CA TYR A 691 24.30 -27.45 13.62
C TYR A 691 23.99 -28.51 14.68
N VAL A 692 22.74 -28.95 14.79
CA VAL A 692 22.33 -29.96 15.79
C VAL A 692 22.99 -31.33 15.52
N ARG A 693 23.13 -31.74 14.26
CA ARG A 693 23.78 -33.01 13.89
C ARG A 693 25.29 -33.02 14.12
N GLU A 694 25.94 -31.86 14.07
CA GLU A 694 27.39 -31.73 14.20
C GLU A 694 27.86 -31.39 15.62
N SER A 695 27.03 -30.70 16.39
CA SER A 695 27.37 -30.13 17.70
C SER A 695 27.20 -31.09 18.87
N LYS A 696 27.94 -30.83 19.94
CA LYS A 696 27.70 -31.45 21.26
C LYS A 696 26.56 -30.70 21.98
N PRO A 697 25.62 -31.39 22.64
CA PRO A 697 24.57 -30.78 23.48
C PRO A 697 25.14 -29.78 24.51
N LEU A 698 24.46 -28.64 24.75
CA LEU A 698 24.84 -27.71 25.84
C LEU A 698 24.35 -28.23 27.21
N THR A 699 23.12 -28.72 27.28
CA THR A 699 22.54 -29.35 28.47
C THR A 699 21.51 -30.42 28.09
N THR A 700 21.32 -31.41 28.96
CA THR A 700 20.26 -32.42 28.83
C THR A 700 19.39 -32.39 30.09
N THR A 701 18.05 -32.30 29.96
CA THR A 701 17.18 -32.53 31.11
C THR A 701 17.31 -34.00 31.55
N PRO A 702 17.60 -34.31 32.83
CA PRO A 702 17.78 -35.70 33.25
C PRO A 702 16.51 -36.52 32.99
N ALA A 703 16.65 -37.67 32.32
CA ALA A 703 15.62 -38.70 32.41
C ALA A 703 15.47 -39.08 33.89
N THR A 704 14.24 -39.13 34.39
CA THR A 704 13.94 -39.52 35.77
C THR A 704 14.70 -40.79 36.16
N LYS A 705 15.33 -40.72 37.33
CA LYS A 705 16.34 -41.65 37.86
C LYS A 705 15.97 -43.13 37.69
N GLY A 706 16.93 -43.91 37.18
CA GLY A 706 16.90 -45.36 37.21
C GLY A 706 18.24 -46.00 36.82
N GLY A 707 19.35 -45.64 37.48
CA GLY A 707 20.59 -46.42 37.41
C GLY A 707 21.88 -45.60 37.44
N ASN A 708 22.69 -45.80 38.49
CA ASN A 708 24.08 -45.34 38.59
C ASN A 708 24.94 -46.04 37.52
N LYS A 709 25.02 -45.44 36.33
CA LYS A 709 26.14 -45.64 35.40
C LYS A 709 26.60 -44.25 34.96
N LYS A 710 27.92 -44.00 35.03
CA LYS A 710 28.54 -42.86 34.35
C LYS A 710 28.00 -42.81 32.92
N PRO A 711 27.47 -41.68 32.42
CA PRO A 711 27.02 -41.59 31.04
C PRO A 711 28.20 -41.98 30.15
N LYS A 712 28.05 -43.04 29.35
CA LYS A 712 28.94 -43.24 28.19
C LYS A 712 28.85 -41.96 27.37
N ASP A 713 29.98 -41.49 26.85
CA ASP A 713 30.07 -40.32 25.97
C ASP A 713 28.83 -40.31 25.04
N PRO A 714 27.93 -39.32 25.16
CA PRO A 714 26.65 -39.39 24.47
C PRO A 714 26.94 -39.42 22.98
N LYS A 715 26.65 -40.57 22.33
CA LYS A 715 26.69 -40.68 20.87
C LYS A 715 25.95 -39.47 20.28
N LYS A 716 26.57 -38.77 19.33
CA LYS A 716 26.00 -37.59 18.68
C LYS A 716 24.52 -37.84 18.34
N PRO A 717 23.57 -37.10 18.93
CA PRO A 717 22.15 -37.37 18.76
C PRO A 717 21.74 -36.99 17.33
N TRP A 718 21.25 -37.96 16.57
CA TRP A 718 20.70 -37.71 15.25
C TRP A 718 19.38 -36.94 15.37
N ALA A 719 19.27 -35.82 14.65
CA ALA A 719 18.01 -35.11 14.45
C ALA A 719 17.33 -35.58 13.17
N ASP A 720 16.07 -36.00 13.26
CA ASP A 720 15.27 -36.46 12.12
C ASP A 720 14.71 -35.29 11.31
N VAL A 721 14.23 -34.24 11.99
CA VAL A 721 13.53 -33.12 11.35
C VAL A 721 13.74 -31.82 12.12
N VAL A 722 13.79 -30.70 11.40
CA VAL A 722 13.64 -29.33 11.94
C VAL A 722 12.30 -28.78 11.52
N ILE A 723 11.58 -28.16 12.46
CA ILE A 723 10.35 -27.40 12.21
C ILE A 723 10.50 -26.05 12.90
N ILE A 724 10.37 -24.96 12.15
CA ILE A 724 10.40 -23.58 12.67
C ILE A 724 9.19 -22.83 12.12
N ASN A 725 8.60 -21.93 12.90
CA ASN A 725 7.49 -21.12 12.46
C ASN A 725 7.98 -19.93 11.63
N THR A 726 7.19 -19.56 10.62
CA THR A 726 7.52 -18.45 9.72
C THR A 726 7.36 -17.10 10.38
N GLY A 727 6.47 -16.98 11.38
CA GLY A 727 6.40 -15.80 12.26
C GLY A 727 7.69 -15.51 13.02
N GLY A 728 8.57 -16.52 13.19
CA GLY A 728 9.90 -16.38 13.77
C GLY A 728 10.95 -15.77 12.84
N ILE A 729 10.67 -15.67 11.52
CA ILE A 729 11.59 -15.15 10.50
C ILE A 729 11.10 -13.76 10.07
N ARG A 730 11.87 -12.72 10.40
CA ARG A 730 11.36 -11.32 10.37
C ARG A 730 11.89 -10.46 9.23
N ALA A 731 12.91 -10.91 8.51
CA ALA A 731 13.53 -10.18 7.41
C ALA A 731 14.15 -11.14 6.39
N GLY A 732 14.46 -10.62 5.19
CA GLY A 732 15.27 -11.31 4.18
C GLY A 732 16.78 -11.12 4.40
N ILE A 733 17.59 -11.71 3.53
CA ILE A 733 19.05 -11.52 3.51
C ILE A 733 19.43 -10.82 2.21
N PRO A 734 20.07 -9.64 2.23
CA PRO A 734 20.56 -8.99 1.01
C PRO A 734 21.77 -9.72 0.43
N LYS A 735 21.94 -9.64 -0.89
CA LYS A 735 23.17 -10.05 -1.57
C LYS A 735 24.40 -9.34 -0.98
N GLY A 736 25.51 -10.06 -0.85
CA GLY A 736 26.78 -9.49 -0.36
C GLY A 736 27.00 -9.78 1.12
N ASN A 737 27.58 -8.84 1.87
CA ASN A 737 27.98 -9.10 3.25
C ASN A 737 26.78 -9.40 4.15
N VAL A 738 26.87 -10.50 4.90
CA VAL A 738 25.93 -10.87 5.97
C VAL A 738 26.59 -10.53 7.30
N THR A 739 25.96 -9.66 8.09
CA THR A 739 26.51 -9.18 9.37
C THR A 739 25.77 -9.75 10.57
N VAL A 740 26.26 -9.44 11.78
CA VAL A 740 25.55 -9.74 13.04
C VAL A 740 24.17 -9.08 13.05
N GLU A 741 24.08 -7.82 12.61
CA GLU A 741 22.80 -7.12 12.48
C GLU A 741 21.83 -7.84 11.55
N THR A 742 22.31 -8.32 10.40
CA THR A 742 21.49 -9.11 9.47
C THR A 742 20.91 -10.33 10.17
N ALA A 743 21.73 -11.13 10.86
CA ALA A 743 21.28 -12.35 11.53
C ALA A 743 20.26 -12.09 12.64
N ILE A 744 20.46 -11.03 13.45
CA ILE A 744 19.55 -10.69 14.55
C ILE A 744 18.24 -10.11 14.03
N THR A 745 18.27 -9.21 13.05
CA THR A 745 17.04 -8.66 12.47
C THR A 745 16.17 -9.75 11.85
N ILE A 746 16.76 -10.85 11.36
CA ILE A 746 16.00 -12.01 10.84
C ILE A 746 15.42 -12.87 11.96
N LEU A 747 16.19 -13.12 13.04
CA LEU A 747 15.82 -13.95 14.18
C LEU A 747 15.90 -13.17 15.52
N PRO A 748 15.05 -12.15 15.74
CA PRO A 748 15.30 -11.14 16.78
C PRO A 748 14.90 -11.58 18.19
N PHE A 749 14.18 -12.70 18.31
CA PHE A 749 13.55 -13.18 19.55
C PHE A 749 14.52 -13.75 20.59
N GLY A 750 15.74 -14.11 20.20
CA GLY A 750 16.73 -14.71 21.10
C GLY A 750 16.33 -16.08 21.68
N GLY A 751 15.33 -16.75 21.07
CA GLY A 751 14.88 -18.09 21.45
C GLY A 751 15.95 -19.15 21.23
N VAL A 752 15.84 -20.26 21.96
CA VAL A 752 16.84 -21.35 21.92
C VAL A 752 16.40 -22.50 21.03
N VAL A 753 17.36 -23.14 20.36
CA VAL A 753 17.11 -24.36 19.60
C VAL A 753 17.01 -25.54 20.57
N LEU A 754 15.93 -26.30 20.46
CA LEU A 754 15.64 -27.48 21.27
C LEU A 754 15.44 -28.71 20.39
N GLN A 755 15.95 -29.86 20.83
CA GLN A 755 15.72 -31.17 20.22
C GLN A 755 14.92 -32.04 21.20
N THR A 756 13.80 -32.60 20.77
CA THR A 756 12.91 -33.38 21.63
C THR A 756 12.35 -34.62 20.92
N PRO A 757 12.13 -35.74 21.63
CA PRO A 757 11.41 -36.88 21.06
C PRO A 757 9.92 -36.56 20.88
N MET A 758 9.36 -36.84 19.71
CA MET A 758 7.93 -36.64 19.39
C MET A 758 7.36 -37.85 18.63
N LYS A 759 6.09 -38.19 18.88
CA LYS A 759 5.41 -39.28 18.15
C LYS A 759 5.08 -38.85 16.72
N GLY A 760 5.19 -39.78 15.77
CA GLY A 760 4.82 -39.53 14.38
C GLY A 760 3.37 -39.09 14.21
N GLN A 761 2.46 -39.63 15.02
CA GLN A 761 1.05 -39.23 15.02
C GLN A 761 0.89 -37.74 15.37
N GLU A 762 1.69 -37.25 16.31
CA GLU A 762 1.65 -35.86 16.73
C GLU A 762 2.23 -34.92 15.67
N LEU A 763 3.32 -35.33 15.01
CA LEU A 763 3.85 -34.63 13.84
C LEU A 763 2.80 -34.51 12.73
N LEU A 764 2.12 -35.62 12.40
CA LEU A 764 1.08 -35.64 11.37
C LEU A 764 -0.10 -34.75 11.76
N THR A 765 -0.56 -34.78 13.01
CA THR A 765 -1.62 -33.89 13.50
C THR A 765 -1.22 -32.42 13.42
N SER A 766 0.04 -32.10 13.74
CA SER A 766 0.55 -30.73 13.68
C SER A 766 0.69 -30.23 12.24
N LEU A 767 1.17 -31.07 11.32
CA LEU A 767 1.21 -30.76 9.89
C LEU A 767 -0.19 -30.56 9.30
N GLU A 768 -1.16 -31.39 9.66
CA GLU A 768 -2.56 -31.20 9.26
C GLU A 768 -3.09 -29.86 9.79
N ALA A 769 -2.82 -29.55 11.05
CA ALA A 769 -3.28 -28.30 11.66
C ALA A 769 -2.68 -27.06 10.98
N VAL A 770 -1.37 -27.07 10.69
CA VAL A 770 -0.71 -25.99 9.94
C VAL A 770 -1.28 -25.87 8.54
N SER A 771 -1.50 -27.00 7.86
CA SER A 771 -2.07 -27.03 6.51
C SER A 771 -3.50 -26.47 6.49
N ALA A 772 -4.29 -26.75 7.52
CA ALA A 772 -5.69 -26.35 7.64
C ALA A 772 -5.90 -24.96 8.27
N GLY A 773 -4.86 -24.37 8.88
CA GLY A 773 -4.95 -23.15 9.69
C GLY A 773 -5.67 -23.34 11.04
N ARG A 774 -6.01 -24.58 11.42
CA ARG A 774 -6.76 -24.88 12.65
C ARG A 774 -6.49 -26.31 13.13
N ARG A 775 -6.33 -26.43 14.44
CA ARG A 775 -6.24 -27.70 15.15
C ARG A 775 -7.62 -28.35 15.30
N LYS A 776 -7.76 -29.60 14.88
CA LYS A 776 -9.00 -30.37 15.05
C LYS A 776 -9.15 -30.99 16.44
N ASP A 777 -8.03 -31.31 17.07
CA ASP A 777 -7.97 -31.98 18.37
C ASP A 777 -8.42 -31.08 19.53
N ASN A 778 -8.28 -29.76 19.41
CA ASN A 778 -8.74 -28.81 20.43
C ASN A 778 -9.48 -27.58 19.88
N GLY A 779 -9.69 -27.50 18.56
CA GLY A 779 -10.39 -26.39 17.92
C GLY A 779 -9.63 -25.06 17.88
N LYS A 780 -8.38 -24.98 18.34
CA LYS A 780 -7.60 -23.73 18.32
C LYS A 780 -7.11 -23.36 16.92
N THR A 781 -7.10 -22.07 16.62
CA THR A 781 -6.51 -21.52 15.38
C THR A 781 -4.98 -21.65 15.42
N VAL A 782 -4.38 -22.02 14.28
CA VAL A 782 -2.92 -21.99 14.09
C VAL A 782 -2.54 -20.65 13.47
N THR A 783 -1.68 -19.89 14.14
CA THR A 783 -1.41 -18.47 13.80
C THR A 783 -0.17 -18.25 12.94
N SER A 784 0.64 -19.30 12.70
CA SER A 784 1.79 -19.24 11.80
C SER A 784 1.92 -20.49 10.92
N PHE A 785 2.53 -20.31 9.76
CA PHE A 785 3.00 -21.41 8.92
C PHE A 785 4.40 -21.91 9.37
N ILE A 786 4.94 -22.94 8.72
CA ILE A 786 6.23 -23.56 9.08
C ILE A 786 7.21 -23.63 7.91
N GLN A 787 8.51 -23.61 8.23
CA GLN A 787 9.62 -24.02 7.37
C GLN A 787 10.29 -25.25 7.97
N VAL A 788 10.85 -26.11 7.12
CA VAL A 788 11.27 -27.45 7.53
C VAL A 788 12.59 -27.88 6.90
N SER A 789 13.31 -28.78 7.60
CA SER A 789 14.46 -29.51 7.05
C SER A 789 14.44 -30.96 7.54
N GLY A 790 14.92 -31.90 6.72
CA GLY A 790 14.82 -33.35 7.00
C GLY A 790 13.42 -33.96 6.80
N MET A 791 12.44 -33.16 6.39
CA MET A 791 11.11 -33.62 5.98
C MET A 791 10.67 -32.94 4.68
N ARG A 792 9.67 -33.55 4.01
CA ARG A 792 8.91 -32.90 2.94
C ARG A 792 7.43 -33.22 3.05
N PHE A 793 6.57 -32.29 2.65
CA PHE A 793 5.13 -32.51 2.63
C PHE A 793 4.40 -31.77 1.51
N VAL A 794 3.24 -32.31 1.15
CA VAL A 794 2.31 -31.76 0.16
C VAL A 794 0.97 -31.55 0.86
N TYR A 795 0.37 -30.38 0.66
CA TYR A 795 -0.93 -30.05 1.23
C TYR A 795 -1.81 -29.30 0.23
N ASP A 796 -3.11 -29.26 0.48
CA ASP A 796 -4.10 -28.58 -0.35
C ASP A 796 -5.17 -27.92 0.54
N PRO A 797 -5.10 -26.58 0.74
CA PRO A 797 -6.01 -25.86 1.60
C PRO A 797 -7.47 -25.91 1.14
N SER A 798 -7.75 -26.19 -0.13
CA SER A 798 -9.14 -26.33 -0.63
C SER A 798 -9.87 -27.53 -0.02
N ARG A 799 -9.13 -28.49 0.54
CA ARG A 799 -9.66 -29.71 1.14
C ARG A 799 -10.03 -29.55 2.62
N ASN A 800 -10.00 -28.33 3.15
CA ASN A 800 -10.24 -28.06 4.57
C ASN A 800 -11.60 -28.61 5.05
N ALA A 801 -12.66 -28.52 4.23
CA ALA A 801 -13.98 -29.07 4.54
C ALA A 801 -13.98 -30.60 4.76
N THR A 802 -13.12 -31.33 4.07
CA THR A 802 -12.95 -32.78 4.26
C THR A 802 -11.98 -33.12 5.39
N GLY A 803 -11.22 -32.12 5.83
CA GLY A 803 -10.20 -32.25 6.86
C GLY A 803 -9.11 -33.26 6.49
N LYS A 804 -8.73 -33.28 5.22
CA LYS A 804 -7.64 -34.08 4.67
C LYS A 804 -6.72 -33.15 3.89
N THR A 805 -6.36 -32.04 4.52
CA THR A 805 -5.62 -30.95 3.90
C THR A 805 -4.17 -31.38 3.64
N LEU A 806 -3.58 -32.14 4.56
CA LEU A 806 -2.30 -32.83 4.35
C LEU A 806 -2.49 -34.03 3.41
N ILE A 807 -1.80 -33.99 2.27
CA ILE A 807 -1.85 -35.05 1.25
C ILE A 807 -0.77 -36.10 1.52
N LYS A 808 0.46 -35.63 1.76
CA LYS A 808 1.63 -36.49 1.89
C LYS A 808 2.65 -35.85 2.82
N ALA A 809 3.27 -36.65 3.70
CA ALA A 809 4.38 -36.22 4.54
C ALA A 809 5.42 -37.35 4.67
N GLU A 810 6.69 -37.01 4.45
CA GLU A 810 7.82 -37.93 4.49
C GLU A 810 8.97 -37.33 5.30
N ILE A 811 9.69 -38.19 6.03
CA ILE A 811 10.91 -37.85 6.75
C ILE A 811 12.07 -38.63 6.14
N GLN A 812 13.22 -37.99 6.08
CA GLN A 812 14.45 -38.60 5.59
C GLN A 812 15.06 -39.52 6.67
N ASP A 813 15.32 -40.78 6.32
CA ASP A 813 15.99 -41.73 7.21
C ASP A 813 17.52 -41.52 7.25
N LYS A 814 18.22 -42.23 8.15
CA LYS A 814 19.68 -42.16 8.28
C LYS A 814 20.46 -42.62 7.03
N LYS A 815 19.79 -43.32 6.11
CA LYS A 815 20.34 -43.70 4.80
C LYS A 815 19.94 -42.70 3.71
N MET A 816 19.46 -41.54 4.12
CA MET A 816 19.05 -40.43 3.27
C MET A 816 17.85 -40.75 2.36
N LYS A 817 17.07 -41.81 2.66
CA LYS A 817 15.88 -42.15 1.88
C LYS A 817 14.62 -41.53 2.48
N TRP A 818 13.75 -41.01 1.61
CA TRP A 818 12.44 -40.51 2.01
C TRP A 818 11.52 -41.66 2.42
N ARG A 819 10.96 -41.58 3.62
CA ARG A 819 10.02 -42.56 4.16
C ARG A 819 8.76 -41.86 4.64
N LYS A 820 7.60 -42.46 4.37
CA LYS A 820 6.34 -42.00 4.96
C LYS A 820 6.47 -41.97 6.48
N ILE A 821 5.94 -40.91 7.10
CA ILE A 821 5.91 -40.80 8.55
C ILE A 821 5.00 -41.91 9.11
N SER A 822 5.59 -42.85 9.84
CA SER A 822 4.85 -43.83 10.65
C SER A 822 4.32 -43.16 11.92
N PRO A 823 3.01 -43.25 12.22
CA PRO A 823 2.44 -42.59 13.39
C PRO A 823 3.01 -43.10 14.74
N GLU A 824 3.38 -44.38 14.79
CA GLU A 824 3.74 -45.05 16.05
C GLU A 824 5.20 -44.85 16.43
N LYS A 825 6.03 -44.53 15.43
CA LYS A 825 7.45 -44.28 15.59
C LYS A 825 7.68 -42.94 16.29
N THR A 826 8.67 -42.90 17.18
CA THR A 826 9.17 -41.65 17.77
C THR A 826 10.27 -41.08 16.88
N TYR A 827 10.19 -39.79 16.58
CA TYR A 827 11.16 -39.03 15.81
C TYR A 827 11.83 -38.00 16.72
N SER A 828 13.08 -37.67 16.42
CA SER A 828 13.79 -36.57 17.04
C SER A 828 13.51 -35.28 16.29
N VAL A 829 12.69 -34.41 16.88
CA VAL A 829 12.25 -33.13 16.32
C VAL A 829 13.07 -32.00 16.90
N VAL A 830 13.59 -31.14 16.03
CA VAL A 830 14.30 -29.92 16.39
C VAL A 830 13.40 -28.72 16.10
N THR A 831 13.26 -27.82 17.07
CA THR A 831 12.41 -26.63 16.95
C THR A 831 12.84 -25.58 17.97
N THR A 832 12.07 -24.50 18.13
CA THR A 832 12.33 -23.45 19.12
C THR A 832 11.61 -23.73 20.44
N ASP A 833 12.09 -23.13 21.51
CA ASP A 833 11.40 -23.13 22.81
C ASP A 833 10.00 -22.51 22.75
N PHE A 834 9.81 -21.48 21.92
CA PHE A 834 8.48 -20.91 21.64
C PHE A 834 7.49 -21.98 21.16
N LEU A 835 7.84 -22.76 20.13
CA LEU A 835 6.94 -23.79 19.60
C LEU A 835 6.75 -24.96 20.55
N LEU A 836 7.80 -25.41 21.27
CA LEU A 836 7.63 -26.48 22.27
C LEU A 836 6.74 -26.08 23.45
N ASN A 837 6.69 -24.78 23.78
CA ASN A 837 5.81 -24.28 24.83
C ASN A 837 4.35 -24.12 24.37
N GLY A 838 4.04 -24.44 23.11
CA GLY A 838 2.70 -24.34 22.53
C GLY A 838 2.46 -23.09 21.68
N GLY A 839 3.51 -22.32 21.39
CA GLY A 839 3.44 -21.12 20.55
C GLY A 839 2.84 -21.41 19.18
N ASP A 840 2.10 -20.44 18.67
CA ASP A 840 1.32 -20.50 17.42
C ASP A 840 0.29 -21.64 17.33
N ASN A 841 0.05 -22.37 18.42
CA ASN A 841 -0.74 -23.60 18.45
C ASN A 841 -0.28 -24.67 17.41
N ILE A 842 0.98 -24.61 16.96
CA ILE A 842 1.54 -25.58 16.00
C ILE A 842 1.76 -26.93 16.69
N PHE A 843 2.36 -26.92 17.87
CA PHE A 843 2.41 -28.06 18.77
C PHE A 843 1.52 -27.81 19.98
N LEU A 844 1.02 -28.88 20.59
CA LEU A 844 0.55 -28.76 21.97
C LEU A 844 1.77 -28.55 22.88
N LYS A 845 1.59 -27.94 24.05
CA LYS A 845 2.67 -27.75 25.02
C LYS A 845 3.31 -29.09 25.38
N GLN A 846 4.61 -29.22 25.10
CA GLN A 846 5.34 -30.47 25.28
C GLN A 846 5.91 -30.62 26.70
N ASN A 847 5.98 -31.86 27.18
CA ASN A 847 6.81 -32.19 28.34
C ASN A 847 8.29 -32.15 27.92
N ARG A 848 9.13 -31.44 28.69
CA ARG A 848 10.57 -31.28 28.40
C ARG A 848 11.44 -32.52 28.74
N THR A 849 10.81 -33.67 28.93
CA THR A 849 11.51 -34.93 29.27
C THR A 849 12.29 -35.43 28.05
N GLY A 850 13.61 -35.58 28.20
CA GLY A 850 14.49 -36.00 27.10
C GLY A 850 14.76 -34.89 26.08
N THR A 851 14.38 -33.64 26.36
CA THR A 851 14.72 -32.48 25.54
C THR A 851 16.19 -32.10 25.75
N ILE A 852 16.86 -31.80 24.64
CA ILE A 852 18.23 -31.32 24.59
C ILE A 852 18.19 -29.84 24.18
N GLN A 853 18.95 -29.01 24.89
CA GLN A 853 19.08 -27.59 24.57
C GLN A 853 20.41 -27.29 23.87
N TYR A 854 20.32 -26.42 22.87
CA TYR A 854 21.42 -25.88 22.09
C TYR A 854 21.53 -24.36 22.26
N MET A 855 22.33 -23.70 21.44
CA MET A 855 22.52 -22.24 21.48
C MET A 855 21.29 -21.51 20.94
N LYS A 856 21.32 -20.18 20.96
CA LYS A 856 20.21 -19.37 20.43
C LYS A 856 20.10 -19.50 18.92
N HIS A 857 18.89 -19.33 18.40
CA HIS A 857 18.61 -19.58 16.99
C HIS A 857 19.35 -18.61 16.05
N ASP A 858 19.47 -17.34 16.44
CA ASP A 858 20.29 -16.34 15.75
C ASP A 858 21.78 -16.72 15.77
N GLU A 859 22.29 -17.18 16.91
CA GLU A 859 23.69 -17.61 17.03
C GLU A 859 23.98 -18.85 16.16
N VAL A 860 23.02 -19.77 16.01
CA VAL A 860 23.12 -20.92 15.07
C VAL A 860 23.28 -20.43 13.63
N LEU A 861 22.46 -19.46 13.20
CA LEU A 861 22.58 -18.87 11.87
C LEU A 861 23.93 -18.17 11.69
N MET A 862 24.38 -17.39 12.69
CA MET A 862 25.68 -16.72 12.63
C MET A 862 26.85 -17.71 12.51
N ASP A 863 26.83 -18.78 13.31
CA ASP A 863 27.85 -19.85 13.26
C ASP A 863 27.89 -20.53 11.88
N PHE A 864 26.70 -20.84 11.34
CA PHE A 864 26.59 -21.43 10.01
C PHE A 864 27.17 -20.52 8.93
N VAL A 865 26.79 -19.24 8.89
CA VAL A 865 27.30 -18.26 7.90
C VAL A 865 28.81 -18.10 8.02
N LYS A 866 29.35 -18.00 9.25
CA LYS A 866 30.80 -17.92 9.51
C LYS A 866 31.58 -19.11 8.98
N LYS A 867 31.01 -20.31 9.08
CA LYS A 867 31.62 -21.55 8.60
C LYS A 867 31.49 -21.72 7.09
N ALA A 868 30.31 -21.42 6.54
CA ALA A 868 30.04 -21.55 5.11
C ALA A 868 30.82 -20.54 4.26
N LYS A 869 31.16 -19.37 4.83
CA LYS A 869 31.77 -18.20 4.15
C LYS A 869 30.87 -17.57 3.09
N VAL A 870 30.31 -18.36 2.19
CA VAL A 870 29.31 -17.95 1.21
C VAL A 870 28.08 -18.85 1.34
N ILE A 871 26.90 -18.26 1.52
CA ILE A 871 25.62 -18.97 1.59
C ILE A 871 24.84 -18.81 0.28
N SER A 872 24.20 -19.90 -0.16
CA SER A 872 23.42 -19.98 -1.40
C SER A 872 22.29 -21.03 -1.26
N PRO A 873 21.30 -20.81 -0.38
CA PRO A 873 20.11 -21.66 -0.31
C PRO A 873 19.34 -21.65 -1.64
N TYR A 874 18.49 -22.65 -1.83
CA TYR A 874 17.69 -22.82 -3.04
C TYR A 874 16.33 -23.44 -2.67
N LEU A 875 15.36 -23.32 -3.55
CA LEU A 875 14.05 -23.96 -3.40
C LEU A 875 14.12 -25.40 -3.94
N ASP A 876 13.65 -26.35 -3.15
CA ASP A 876 13.67 -27.79 -3.51
C ASP A 876 12.29 -28.44 -3.46
N GLY A 877 11.24 -27.64 -3.20
CA GLY A 877 9.87 -28.11 -3.16
C GLY A 877 9.62 -29.05 -1.99
N ARG A 878 10.38 -28.93 -0.88
CA ARG A 878 10.12 -29.67 0.36
C ARG A 878 8.77 -29.34 0.98
N ILE A 879 8.18 -28.19 0.64
CA ILE A 879 6.79 -27.85 0.98
C ILE A 879 6.06 -27.46 -0.31
N ARG A 880 5.01 -28.21 -0.68
CA ARG A 880 4.21 -27.93 -1.87
C ARG A 880 2.73 -27.73 -1.54
N ASN A 881 2.18 -26.62 -2.01
CA ASN A 881 0.74 -26.39 -2.06
C ASN A 881 0.21 -26.94 -3.39
N ALA A 882 -0.63 -27.98 -3.35
CA ALA A 882 -1.17 -28.63 -4.55
C ALA A 882 -2.28 -27.81 -5.25
N ALA A 883 -2.81 -26.77 -4.60
CA ALA A 883 -3.81 -25.87 -5.19
C ALA A 883 -3.20 -24.75 -6.06
N THR A 884 -1.87 -24.61 -6.08
CA THR A 884 -1.17 -23.58 -6.86
C THR A 884 -0.40 -24.23 -8.02
N PRO A 885 -0.52 -23.74 -9.27
CA PRO A 885 0.27 -24.25 -10.38
C PRO A 885 1.77 -24.16 -10.07
N ALA A 886 2.52 -25.22 -10.36
CA ALA A 886 3.95 -25.26 -10.09
C ALA A 886 4.67 -24.17 -10.91
N LEU A 887 5.31 -23.21 -10.23
CA LEU A 887 6.38 -22.42 -10.84
C LEU A 887 7.53 -23.39 -11.15
N VAL A 888 7.71 -23.70 -12.44
CA VAL A 888 8.79 -24.50 -13.06
C VAL A 888 9.62 -25.32 -12.06
N ALA A 889 9.04 -26.41 -11.56
CA ALA A 889 9.85 -27.55 -11.18
C ALA A 889 10.36 -28.16 -12.48
N ARG A 890 11.65 -28.49 -12.57
CA ARG A 890 12.16 -29.36 -13.65
C ARG A 890 11.21 -30.56 -13.77
N SER A 891 10.78 -30.81 -15.00
CA SER A 891 9.90 -31.91 -15.38
C SER A 891 10.22 -33.20 -14.63
N ASP A 892 9.19 -33.81 -14.05
CA ASP A 892 9.17 -35.11 -13.39
C ASP A 892 9.46 -36.29 -14.36
N GLU A 893 10.40 -36.14 -15.30
CA GLU A 893 10.81 -37.19 -16.23
C GLU A 893 12.33 -37.34 -16.23
N GLN A 894 12.82 -38.15 -15.27
CA GLN A 894 13.95 -39.09 -15.32
C GLN A 894 14.51 -39.32 -13.90
N GLU A 895 13.84 -40.17 -13.12
CA GLU A 895 14.49 -40.86 -12.01
C GLU A 895 15.42 -41.94 -12.57
N ASP A 896 16.73 -41.68 -12.60
CA ASP A 896 17.74 -42.74 -12.58
C ASP A 896 18.28 -42.89 -11.14
N ASP A 897 18.01 -44.05 -10.55
CA ASP A 897 18.21 -44.44 -9.14
C ASP A 897 19.70 -44.65 -8.76
N ARG A 898 20.64 -43.93 -9.41
CA ARG A 898 22.09 -44.13 -9.24
C ARG A 898 22.93 -42.85 -9.30
N SER A 899 22.53 -41.75 -8.66
CA SER A 899 23.49 -40.68 -8.27
C SER A 899 22.91 -39.65 -7.31
N TRP A 900 22.34 -40.08 -6.18
CA TRP A 900 21.77 -39.15 -5.20
C TRP A 900 22.81 -38.66 -4.18
N VAL A 901 23.78 -37.84 -4.63
CA VAL A 901 24.34 -36.79 -3.77
C VAL A 901 23.63 -35.52 -4.22
N PRO A 902 22.70 -35.00 -3.41
CA PRO A 902 21.91 -33.87 -3.85
C PRO A 902 22.81 -32.64 -4.02
N GLU A 903 22.61 -31.92 -5.12
CA GLU A 903 23.45 -30.80 -5.58
C GLU A 903 23.64 -29.71 -4.50
N HIS A 904 22.77 -29.70 -3.48
CA HIS A 904 22.85 -28.84 -2.29
C HIS A 904 24.05 -29.04 -1.37
N LEU A 905 24.60 -30.26 -1.30
CA LEU A 905 25.85 -30.48 -0.56
C LEU A 905 27.07 -30.14 -1.40
N LYS A 906 26.98 -30.21 -2.73
CA LYS A 906 28.09 -29.93 -3.66
C LYS A 906 28.36 -28.45 -3.89
N ARG A 907 27.36 -27.57 -3.68
CA ARG A 907 27.52 -26.11 -3.82
C ARG A 907 27.86 -25.38 -2.52
N ILE A 908 27.61 -26.03 -1.37
CA ILE A 908 27.97 -25.51 -0.04
C ILE A 908 29.39 -25.99 0.36
N PHE A 909 29.91 -27.06 -0.24
CA PHE A 909 31.27 -27.58 -0.03
C PHE A 909 32.00 -27.79 -1.37
N PRO A 910 33.20 -27.22 -1.59
CA PRO A 910 34.00 -27.49 -2.79
C PRO A 910 34.76 -28.81 -2.62
N LEU A 911 34.05 -29.90 -2.33
CA LEU A 911 34.63 -31.23 -2.13
C LEU A 911 34.11 -32.19 -3.22
N SER A 912 35.00 -33.02 -3.75
CA SER A 912 34.64 -34.09 -4.69
C SER A 912 33.78 -35.16 -4.00
N ASN A 913 33.08 -35.97 -4.81
CA ASN A 913 32.25 -37.08 -4.30
C ASN A 913 33.06 -38.05 -3.42
N GLU A 914 34.35 -38.25 -3.72
CA GLU A 914 35.27 -39.07 -2.92
C GLU A 914 35.65 -38.39 -1.60
N GLN A 915 35.89 -37.08 -1.61
CA GLN A 915 36.21 -36.30 -0.41
C GLN A 915 35.04 -36.22 0.57
N LEU A 916 33.79 -36.15 0.09
CA LEU A 916 32.59 -36.21 0.93
C LEU A 916 32.40 -37.60 1.57
N LEU A 917 32.71 -38.67 0.84
CA LEU A 917 32.68 -40.04 1.35
C LEU A 917 33.79 -40.29 2.38
N GLU A 918 34.95 -39.71 2.16
CA GLU A 918 36.11 -39.81 3.05
C GLU A 918 35.89 -39.02 4.34
N GLU A 919 35.28 -37.83 4.25
CA GLU A 919 34.93 -37.02 5.41
C GLU A 919 33.77 -37.61 6.21
N TYR A 920 32.83 -38.27 5.53
CA TYR A 920 31.81 -39.10 6.17
C TYR A 920 32.42 -40.29 6.92
N ARG A 921 33.42 -40.98 6.36
CA ARG A 921 34.17 -42.05 7.04
C ARG A 921 34.98 -41.52 8.23
N ARG A 922 35.53 -40.31 8.12
CA ARG A 922 36.28 -39.63 9.19
C ARG A 922 35.40 -39.23 10.38
N VAL A 923 34.15 -38.80 10.12
CA VAL A 923 33.16 -38.43 11.14
C VAL A 923 32.53 -39.67 11.82
N GLN A 924 32.57 -40.83 11.17
CA GLN A 924 32.09 -42.13 11.69
C GLN A 924 33.11 -42.88 12.57
N GLY A 925 34.24 -42.25 12.94
CA GLY A 925 35.18 -42.79 13.91
C GLY A 925 34.53 -43.25 15.21
#